data_AF-A0A7W9HGF0-F1
#
_entry.id   AF-A0A7W9HGF0-F1
#
_cell.length_a   1.000
_cell.length_b   1.000
_cell.length_c   1.000
_cell.angle_alpha   90.00
_cell.angle_beta   90.00
_cell.angle_gamma   90.00
#
_symmetry.space_group_name_H-M   'P 1'
#
loop_
_entity.id
_entity.type
_entity.pdbx_description
1 polymer ?
#
loop_
_entity_poly.entity_id
_entity_poly.type
_entity_poly.pdbx_seq_one_letter_code
_entity_poly.pdbx_strand_id
1 'polypeptide(L)'
;MPTPSRRAVLHAGAVVAAAATALPAATAHASAPTTAAARPDIGVSAEPFPLGAVSLLAGPFQSNTGRTHTYLKFLDPERLLHTFRLNVGLPSTAVACGGWESPTTELRGHSTGHVLTALAQAYARTGDTAFRTKGDHLVAQLAVCQDRAQAAGYNTGYLSAFPESFITRVEERQAVWAPYYTLHKIMAGLLDMHLLAGNAQALTVLTRMAAWVGWRNGRLTLAQRQAMLRTEFGGMNEVLANLYQLTGDPAHLTAAQYFDHAEIFDPLAANTDALNGYHANTQIPKALGAIREYHATGLARYRDIATNFWHIVVGAHTYAIGGNSNGEYFKTPGRIASELSDHTCECCNTYNMLKLTRQLFRTDQRAHYFDFYEKALYNHLLGAQNPASAHGHHSYYVPLRPGGQRTYSNDYYDFTCCHGTGMETNSKHGDSVYFHAGNTLYVNLFIASVLTWPGRGITVRQDTGFPESPTTRLTVTGSGPIDLRVRIPSWAAGSQLRLNGAVQDVPVVPGTYARLNRTWASGDVVEVGLPMTLTRESTPDNPAVQAVRHGPIVLAGGYGTTNLTSMPTLQPATLRATTTPLRYTATASTGQVTLLPFYQLHGQRYTVYWNVTDTPAPPPFIAHYPFDEAAGSVAADATGNGRTATLAGGAKWTTGRSGSAVDLGGSGEHVLLPAGLLTGATAFSVATWVWLGSVTTWSRVFDFGTGPTTCLFLTPRSSAGGLRFAITTGGAGAEQRIDAPAPLPSGAWTHVAVTQVGNVGVLYVNGVETARNTALTLRPSALGSTTQNWIGRSQYAGDPYLDGAVDGFRVYGRALTASEVADLNATGR
;
A
#
# COMPACT_ATOMS: atom_id res chain seq x y z
N MET A 1 55.82 -24.29 -22.92
CA MET A 1 55.29 -24.77 -24.22
C MET A 1 54.43 -25.99 -23.95
N PRO A 2 53.44 -26.32 -24.80
CA PRO A 2 52.42 -25.47 -25.42
C PRO A 2 51.02 -25.76 -24.84
N THR A 3 50.02 -24.92 -25.15
CA THR A 3 48.60 -25.30 -25.07
C THR A 3 48.10 -25.75 -26.43
N PRO A 4 47.46 -26.93 -26.52
CA PRO A 4 46.23 -27.08 -27.31
C PRO A 4 45.21 -28.04 -26.66
N SER A 5 43.95 -28.13 -27.09
CA SER A 5 43.00 -27.13 -27.59
C SER A 5 41.57 -27.75 -27.49
N ARG A 6 40.52 -26.97 -27.79
CA ARG A 6 39.10 -27.37 -27.61
C ARG A 6 38.58 -28.32 -28.71
N ARG A 7 37.60 -29.16 -28.33
CA ARG A 7 36.48 -29.72 -29.14
C ARG A 7 36.79 -30.71 -30.28
N ALA A 8 36.65 -32.00 -29.97
CA ALA A 8 35.71 -32.93 -30.65
C ALA A 8 35.31 -34.02 -29.62
N VAL A 9 34.06 -34.35 -29.24
CA VAL A 9 32.78 -34.51 -29.97
C VAL A 9 32.89 -35.75 -30.88
N LEU A 10 32.30 -36.94 -30.65
CA LEU A 10 31.29 -37.49 -29.71
C LEU A 10 31.77 -38.87 -29.14
N HIS A 11 31.03 -39.83 -28.55
CA HIS A 11 29.57 -40.05 -28.29
C HIS A 11 29.33 -41.02 -27.11
N ALA A 12 28.13 -40.93 -26.49
CA ALA A 12 27.37 -41.97 -25.75
C ALA A 12 27.94 -42.63 -24.46
N GLY A 13 27.11 -42.69 -23.42
CA GLY A 13 27.38 -43.45 -22.18
C GLY A 13 26.73 -42.84 -20.92
N ALA A 14 25.40 -42.79 -20.86
CA ALA A 14 24.70 -42.17 -19.73
C ALA A 14 24.65 -43.09 -18.50
N VAL A 15 25.20 -42.63 -17.36
CA VAL A 15 24.87 -43.14 -16.01
C VAL A 15 24.65 -41.93 -15.12
N VAL A 16 23.39 -41.63 -14.79
CA VAL A 16 23.06 -40.61 -13.79
C VAL A 16 23.17 -41.25 -12.42
N ALA A 17 24.24 -40.93 -11.70
CA ALA A 17 24.37 -41.32 -10.29
C ALA A 17 23.39 -40.50 -9.44
N ALA A 18 22.35 -41.15 -8.92
CA ALA A 18 21.43 -40.54 -7.96
C ALA A 18 22.14 -40.35 -6.61
N ALA A 19 22.75 -39.19 -6.40
CA ALA A 19 23.31 -38.80 -5.11
C ALA A 19 22.17 -38.48 -4.13
N ALA A 20 21.74 -39.49 -3.37
CA ALA A 20 20.85 -39.31 -2.23
C ALA A 20 21.58 -38.51 -1.13
N THR A 21 21.46 -37.19 -1.14
CA THR A 21 21.94 -36.33 -0.06
C THR A 21 21.09 -36.57 1.18
N ALA A 22 21.65 -37.29 2.15
CA ALA A 22 21.04 -37.45 3.47
C ALA A 22 20.85 -36.07 4.11
N LEU A 23 19.59 -35.63 4.21
CA LEU A 23 19.23 -34.46 4.99
C LEU A 23 19.63 -34.69 6.45
N PRO A 24 20.22 -33.70 7.15
CA PRO A 24 20.40 -33.81 8.59
C PRO A 24 19.02 -33.98 9.22
N ALA A 25 18.87 -35.02 10.05
CA ALA A 25 17.61 -35.28 10.74
C ALA A 25 17.27 -34.06 11.61
N ALA A 26 16.21 -33.34 11.22
CA ALA A 26 15.63 -32.31 12.08
C ALA A 26 15.09 -33.02 13.32
N THR A 27 15.83 -32.91 14.44
CA THR A 27 15.36 -33.41 15.72
C THR A 27 14.09 -32.65 16.07
N ALA A 28 12.95 -33.35 15.99
CA ALA A 28 11.70 -32.83 16.50
C ALA A 28 11.90 -32.54 17.99
N HIS A 29 12.09 -31.27 18.33
CA HIS A 29 12.16 -30.86 19.71
C HIS A 29 10.80 -31.20 20.31
N ALA A 30 10.80 -31.86 21.47
CA ALA A 30 9.57 -32.16 22.18
C ALA A 30 8.82 -30.83 22.37
N SER A 31 7.66 -30.70 21.73
CA SER A 31 6.83 -29.52 21.85
C SER A 31 6.59 -29.28 23.33
N ALA A 32 6.85 -28.06 23.81
CA ALA A 32 6.43 -27.66 25.14
C ALA A 32 4.96 -28.08 25.32
N PRO A 33 4.59 -28.71 26.45
CA PRO A 33 3.24 -29.25 26.61
C PRO A 33 2.24 -28.12 26.41
N THR A 34 1.45 -28.19 25.35
CA THR A 34 0.40 -27.21 25.08
C THR A 34 -0.60 -27.32 26.22
N THR A 35 -0.70 -26.29 27.05
CA THR A 35 -1.71 -26.22 28.10
C THR A 35 -3.07 -26.27 27.42
N ALA A 36 -3.78 -27.39 27.58
CA ALA A 36 -5.09 -27.56 26.98
C ALA A 36 -6.03 -26.50 27.55
N ALA A 37 -6.72 -25.77 26.66
CA ALA A 37 -7.73 -24.80 27.07
C ALA A 37 -8.83 -25.51 27.88
N ALA A 38 -9.24 -24.92 29.01
CA ALA A 38 -10.34 -25.45 29.82
C ALA A 38 -11.68 -25.46 29.06
N ARG A 39 -11.80 -24.66 27.98
CA ARG A 39 -12.98 -24.56 27.12
C ARG A 39 -12.60 -24.57 25.64
N PRO A 40 -13.40 -25.24 24.77
CA PRO A 40 -13.23 -25.13 23.33
C PRO A 40 -13.69 -23.76 22.81
N ASP A 41 -13.11 -23.29 21.70
CA ASP A 41 -13.63 -22.16 20.94
C ASP A 41 -14.90 -22.57 20.17
N ILE A 42 -16.01 -21.88 20.44
CA ILE A 42 -17.30 -22.08 19.77
C ILE A 42 -17.22 -21.53 18.35
N GLY A 43 -17.75 -22.28 17.37
CA GLY A 43 -17.83 -21.82 15.98
C GLY A 43 -16.52 -21.87 15.19
N VAL A 44 -15.42 -22.33 15.79
CA VAL A 44 -14.16 -22.58 15.08
C VAL A 44 -14.22 -23.94 14.36
N SER A 45 -13.80 -23.94 13.10
CA SER A 45 -13.80 -25.11 12.21
C SER A 45 -12.45 -25.41 11.56
N ALA A 46 -11.44 -24.56 11.74
CA ALA A 46 -10.04 -24.83 11.39
C ALA A 46 -9.08 -24.16 12.39
N GLU A 47 -7.96 -24.83 12.70
CA GLU A 47 -6.96 -24.37 13.68
C GLU A 47 -5.58 -24.13 13.06
N PRO A 48 -4.82 -23.12 13.51
CA PRO A 48 -3.43 -22.95 13.11
C PRO A 48 -2.55 -24.02 13.76
N PHE A 49 -1.48 -24.43 13.07
CA PHE A 49 -0.48 -25.29 13.70
C PHE A 49 0.33 -24.54 14.79
N PRO A 50 0.80 -25.23 15.85
CA PRO A 50 1.73 -24.65 16.83
C PRO A 50 3.00 -24.09 16.16
N LEU A 51 3.58 -23.02 16.71
CA LEU A 51 4.73 -22.32 16.11
C LEU A 51 5.93 -23.22 15.79
N GLY A 52 6.24 -24.17 16.69
CA GLY A 52 7.33 -25.15 16.51
C GLY A 52 7.04 -26.23 15.47
N ALA A 53 5.80 -26.37 15.00
CA ALA A 53 5.45 -27.31 13.93
C ALA A 53 5.78 -26.76 12.52
N VAL A 54 6.04 -25.45 12.37
CA VAL A 54 6.32 -24.82 11.07
C VAL A 54 7.68 -24.11 11.04
N SER A 55 8.68 -24.81 10.54
CA SER A 55 10.02 -24.26 10.29
C SER A 55 10.05 -23.51 8.95
N LEU A 56 10.61 -22.30 8.92
CA LEU A 56 10.87 -21.60 7.65
C LEU A 56 12.16 -22.11 7.01
N LEU A 57 12.16 -22.20 5.68
CA LEU A 57 13.37 -22.37 4.88
C LEU A 57 14.00 -21.01 4.57
N ALA A 58 15.15 -21.01 3.90
CA ALA A 58 15.85 -19.78 3.51
C ALA A 58 14.96 -18.86 2.65
N GLY A 59 14.93 -17.57 2.97
CA GLY A 59 14.08 -16.59 2.29
C GLY A 59 13.93 -15.28 3.10
N PRO A 60 13.16 -14.31 2.60
CA PRO A 60 13.03 -12.99 3.24
C PRO A 60 12.36 -13.08 4.62
N PHE A 61 11.35 -13.94 4.79
CA PHE A 61 10.70 -14.17 6.09
C PHE A 61 11.65 -14.74 7.15
N GLN A 62 12.49 -15.71 6.77
CA GLN A 62 13.50 -16.28 7.66
C GLN A 62 14.59 -15.24 7.98
N SER A 63 14.96 -14.39 7.02
CA SER A 63 15.92 -13.30 7.23
C SER A 63 15.39 -12.26 8.24
N ASN A 64 14.11 -11.87 8.14
CA ASN A 64 13.48 -10.98 9.12
C ASN A 64 13.37 -11.64 10.51
N THR A 65 13.02 -12.94 10.54
CA THR A 65 13.00 -13.73 11.79
C THR A 65 14.38 -13.69 12.47
N GLY A 66 15.46 -13.92 11.71
CA GLY A 66 16.83 -13.91 12.20
C GLY A 66 17.27 -12.58 12.83
N ARG A 67 17.06 -11.45 12.14
CA ARG A 67 17.37 -10.10 12.69
C ARG A 67 16.62 -9.83 14.00
N THR A 68 15.34 -10.19 14.04
CA THR A 68 14.48 -9.99 15.21
C THR A 68 14.95 -10.85 16.38
N HIS A 69 15.33 -12.10 16.12
CA HIS A 69 15.93 -13.00 17.12
C HIS A 69 17.26 -12.45 17.68
N THR A 70 18.10 -11.84 16.85
CA THR A 70 19.31 -11.13 17.31
C THR A 70 18.96 -9.98 18.25
N TYR A 71 17.98 -9.14 17.89
CA TYR A 71 17.57 -8.01 18.71
C TYR A 71 16.96 -8.44 20.06
N LEU A 72 16.10 -9.46 20.07
CA LEU A 72 15.54 -10.04 21.30
C LEU A 72 16.64 -10.59 22.24
N LYS A 73 17.74 -11.11 21.68
CA LYS A 73 18.93 -11.53 22.46
C LYS A 73 19.74 -10.33 22.96
N PHE A 74 19.85 -9.26 22.18
CA PHE A 74 20.54 -8.02 22.53
C PHE A 74 19.86 -7.20 23.63
N LEU A 75 18.51 -7.14 23.65
CA LEU A 75 17.76 -6.30 24.60
C LEU A 75 18.08 -6.62 26.08
N ASP A 76 18.50 -5.62 26.84
CA ASP A 76 18.77 -5.74 28.27
C ASP A 76 17.44 -5.74 29.07
N PRO A 77 17.08 -6.85 29.76
CA PRO A 77 15.85 -6.92 30.55
C PRO A 77 15.84 -5.94 31.73
N GLU A 78 17.00 -5.57 32.27
CA GLU A 78 17.08 -4.68 33.43
C GLU A 78 16.68 -3.25 33.09
N ARG A 79 16.90 -2.82 31.83
CA ARG A 79 16.44 -1.52 31.30
C ARG A 79 14.93 -1.47 31.12
N LEU A 80 14.34 -2.58 30.66
CA LEU A 80 12.88 -2.74 30.53
C LEU A 80 12.19 -2.74 31.91
N LEU A 81 12.81 -3.38 32.91
CA LEU A 81 12.31 -3.45 34.29
C LEU A 81 12.53 -2.16 35.11
N HIS A 82 13.34 -1.22 34.62
CA HIS A 82 13.75 -0.02 35.36
C HIS A 82 12.56 0.78 35.89
N THR A 83 11.62 1.13 35.01
CA THR A 83 10.45 1.96 35.34
C THR A 83 9.43 1.19 36.19
N PHE A 84 9.27 -0.12 36.00
CA PHE A 84 8.45 -0.99 36.86
C PHE A 84 8.93 -0.99 38.31
N ARG A 85 10.25 -1.17 38.53
CA ARG A 85 10.85 -1.17 39.87
C ARG A 85 10.65 0.16 40.59
N LEU A 86 11.00 1.27 39.92
CA LEU A 86 10.85 2.61 40.49
C LEU A 86 9.38 2.92 40.84
N ASN A 87 8.43 2.50 40.00
CA ASN A 87 6.99 2.72 40.22
C ASN A 87 6.45 2.12 41.52
N VAL A 88 7.07 1.05 42.04
CA VAL A 88 6.71 0.39 43.31
C VAL A 88 7.74 0.62 44.43
N GLY A 89 8.66 1.59 44.25
CA GLY A 89 9.66 1.95 45.24
C GLY A 89 10.81 0.94 45.41
N LEU A 90 11.05 0.08 44.42
CA LEU A 90 12.23 -0.78 44.36
C LEU A 90 13.39 -0.05 43.66
N PRO A 91 14.64 -0.21 44.11
CA PRO A 91 15.79 0.41 43.48
C PRO A 91 16.06 -0.16 42.08
N SER A 92 16.58 0.68 41.19
CA SER A 92 17.13 0.25 39.90
C SER A 92 18.32 1.13 39.51
N THR A 93 19.44 0.50 39.17
CA THR A 93 20.66 1.15 38.65
C THR A 93 20.81 1.05 37.14
N ALA A 94 19.89 0.35 36.46
CA ALA A 94 19.89 0.20 35.01
C ALA A 94 19.66 1.54 34.30
N VAL A 95 20.24 1.71 33.11
CA VAL A 95 19.98 2.89 32.27
C VAL A 95 18.55 2.80 31.74
N ALA A 96 17.71 3.80 31.98
CA ALA A 96 16.34 3.80 31.47
C ALA A 96 16.28 3.66 29.94
N CYS A 97 15.21 3.06 29.43
CA CYS A 97 14.83 3.18 28.02
C CYS A 97 14.38 4.63 27.73
N GLY A 98 14.53 5.07 26.48
CA GLY A 98 14.04 6.35 25.99
C GLY A 98 12.79 6.21 25.12
N GLY A 99 12.48 7.26 24.35
CA GLY A 99 11.27 7.30 23.52
C GLY A 99 10.02 7.12 24.39
N TRP A 100 9.08 6.28 23.94
CA TRP A 100 7.83 6.05 24.66
C TRP A 100 7.98 5.22 25.94
N GLU A 101 9.13 4.59 26.15
CA GLU A 101 9.51 3.88 27.38
C GLU A 101 10.27 4.78 28.39
N SER A 102 10.45 6.07 28.06
CA SER A 102 11.04 7.05 28.99
C SER A 102 10.29 7.07 30.33
N PRO A 103 10.98 7.20 31.48
CA PRO A 103 10.34 7.35 32.79
C PRO A 103 9.31 8.50 32.86
N THR A 104 9.45 9.51 32.02
CA THR A 104 8.55 10.67 31.91
C THR A 104 7.36 10.46 30.96
N THR A 105 7.37 9.43 30.11
CA THR A 105 6.29 9.18 29.14
C THR A 105 5.20 8.31 29.76
N GLU A 106 3.94 8.64 29.49
CA GLU A 106 2.80 7.97 30.14
C GLU A 106 2.52 6.55 29.63
N LEU A 107 2.96 6.21 28.42
CA LEU A 107 2.75 4.91 27.79
C LEU A 107 3.73 3.81 28.26
N ARG A 108 4.79 4.19 29.00
CA ARG A 108 5.92 3.32 29.42
C ARG A 108 5.46 1.98 30.02
N GLY A 109 6.24 0.94 29.75
CA GLY A 109 5.96 -0.47 30.09
C GLY A 109 5.29 -1.27 28.97
N HIS A 110 4.74 -0.62 27.92
CA HIS A 110 4.05 -1.32 26.84
C HIS A 110 4.98 -2.21 26.02
N SER A 111 6.21 -1.77 25.76
CA SER A 111 7.20 -2.53 25.00
C SER A 111 7.70 -3.74 25.75
N THR A 112 7.70 -3.71 27.09
CA THR A 112 8.02 -4.90 27.90
C THR A 112 7.01 -6.02 27.65
N GLY A 113 5.73 -5.69 27.51
CA GLY A 113 4.69 -6.65 27.13
C GLY A 113 4.91 -7.25 25.74
N HIS A 114 5.19 -6.42 24.73
CA HIS A 114 5.54 -6.87 23.38
C HIS A 114 6.78 -7.78 23.35
N VAL A 115 7.82 -7.46 24.15
CA VAL A 115 9.03 -8.27 24.28
C VAL A 115 8.75 -9.64 24.89
N LEU A 116 7.90 -9.74 25.92
CA LEU A 116 7.47 -11.02 26.48
C LEU A 116 6.79 -11.91 25.41
N THR A 117 5.84 -11.37 24.64
CA THR A 117 5.21 -12.09 23.53
C THR A 117 6.24 -12.55 22.49
N ALA A 118 7.14 -11.67 22.05
CA ALA A 118 8.12 -11.99 21.02
C ALA A 118 9.18 -13.02 21.49
N LEU A 119 9.58 -12.98 22.77
CA LEU A 119 10.44 -14.00 23.39
C LEU A 119 9.75 -15.36 23.46
N ALA A 120 8.48 -15.40 23.86
CA ALA A 120 7.69 -16.62 23.93
C ALA A 120 7.48 -17.26 22.54
N GLN A 121 7.18 -16.43 21.53
CA GLN A 121 7.05 -16.85 20.12
C GLN A 121 8.38 -17.36 19.55
N ALA A 122 9.50 -16.67 19.82
CA ALA A 122 10.83 -17.11 19.41
C ALA A 122 11.24 -18.44 20.06
N TYR A 123 10.97 -18.63 21.35
CA TYR A 123 11.20 -19.91 22.05
C TYR A 123 10.37 -21.04 21.46
N ALA A 124 9.04 -20.89 21.35
CA ALA A 124 8.15 -21.93 20.85
C ALA A 124 8.46 -22.37 19.40
N ARG A 125 9.07 -21.49 18.61
CA ARG A 125 9.55 -21.78 17.25
C ARG A 125 10.90 -22.51 17.22
N THR A 126 11.83 -22.16 18.11
CA THR A 126 13.26 -22.57 17.99
C THR A 126 13.72 -23.60 19.01
N GLY A 127 13.03 -23.71 20.16
CA GLY A 127 13.53 -24.42 21.33
C GLY A 127 14.69 -23.72 22.06
N ASP A 128 15.17 -22.57 21.57
CA ASP A 128 16.34 -21.88 22.13
C ASP A 128 16.02 -21.29 23.50
N THR A 129 16.58 -21.92 24.54
CA THR A 129 16.33 -21.59 25.94
C THR A 129 16.79 -20.17 26.32
N ALA A 130 17.65 -19.51 25.54
CA ALA A 130 18.06 -18.13 25.84
C ALA A 130 16.86 -17.15 25.80
N PHE A 131 15.90 -17.36 24.89
CA PHE A 131 14.68 -16.54 24.84
C PHE A 131 13.81 -16.79 26.08
N ARG A 132 13.60 -18.07 26.42
CA ARG A 132 12.82 -18.47 27.58
C ARG A 132 13.44 -17.96 28.88
N THR A 133 14.74 -18.13 29.11
CA THR A 133 15.43 -17.65 30.32
C THR A 133 15.27 -16.14 30.50
N LYS A 134 15.34 -15.34 29.42
CA LYS A 134 15.09 -13.90 29.49
C LYS A 134 13.63 -13.57 29.80
N GLY A 135 12.68 -14.28 29.17
CA GLY A 135 11.25 -14.12 29.43
C GLY A 135 10.89 -14.50 30.87
N ASP A 136 11.38 -15.64 31.34
CA ASP A 136 11.16 -16.15 32.70
C ASP A 136 11.74 -15.19 33.76
N HIS A 137 12.90 -14.58 33.50
CA HIS A 137 13.46 -13.51 34.34
C HIS A 137 12.57 -12.26 34.38
N LEU A 138 12.12 -11.76 33.22
CA LEU A 138 11.18 -10.63 33.15
C LEU A 138 9.89 -10.93 33.93
N VAL A 139 9.30 -12.11 33.77
CA VAL A 139 8.11 -12.56 34.51
C VAL A 139 8.37 -12.58 36.02
N ALA A 140 9.48 -13.14 36.48
CA ALA A 140 9.82 -13.21 37.89
C ALA A 140 10.00 -11.82 38.52
N GLN A 141 10.65 -10.90 37.81
CA GLN A 141 10.84 -9.52 38.29
C GLN A 141 9.54 -8.70 38.26
N LEU A 142 8.66 -8.94 37.28
CA LEU A 142 7.31 -8.37 37.25
C LEU A 142 6.43 -8.90 38.39
N ALA A 143 6.56 -10.17 38.76
CA ALA A 143 5.88 -10.74 39.93
C ALA A 143 6.30 -10.04 41.24
N VAL A 144 7.61 -9.84 41.45
CA VAL A 144 8.15 -9.07 42.58
C VAL A 144 7.59 -7.64 42.61
N CYS A 145 7.42 -7.00 41.44
CA CYS A 145 6.81 -5.67 41.38
C CYS A 145 5.31 -5.71 41.76
N GLN A 146 4.56 -6.71 41.28
CA GLN A 146 3.13 -6.90 41.63
C GLN A 146 2.93 -7.18 43.13
N ASP A 147 3.84 -7.94 43.76
CA ASP A 147 3.80 -8.21 45.20
C ASP A 147 4.12 -6.96 46.02
N ARG A 148 5.03 -6.10 45.53
CA ARG A 148 5.39 -4.84 46.18
C ARG A 148 4.34 -3.73 46.04
N ALA A 149 3.38 -3.88 45.12
CA ALA A 149 2.40 -2.86 44.75
C ALA A 149 1.53 -2.36 45.92
N GLN A 150 1.07 -3.25 46.81
CA GLN A 150 0.26 -2.86 47.98
C GLN A 150 1.05 -1.95 48.94
N ALA A 151 2.30 -2.28 49.23
CA ALA A 151 3.19 -1.45 50.05
C ALA A 151 3.67 -0.18 49.31
N ALA A 152 3.30 0.02 48.04
CA ALA A 152 3.46 1.26 47.28
C ALA A 152 2.15 2.07 47.20
N GLY A 153 1.08 1.63 47.85
CA GLY A 153 -0.22 2.31 47.89
C GLY A 153 -1.18 1.94 46.76
N TYR A 154 -0.90 0.87 45.99
CA TYR A 154 -1.78 0.39 44.91
C TYR A 154 -2.65 -0.80 45.34
N ASN A 155 -3.74 -1.03 44.63
CA ASN A 155 -4.66 -2.13 44.92
C ASN A 155 -4.07 -3.50 44.54
N THR A 156 -4.52 -4.54 45.24
CA THR A 156 -4.05 -5.93 45.05
C THR A 156 -4.15 -6.37 43.60
N GLY A 157 -3.06 -6.91 43.05
CA GLY A 157 -2.98 -7.43 41.68
C GLY A 157 -2.59 -6.41 40.62
N TYR A 158 -2.54 -5.11 40.96
CA TYR A 158 -2.06 -4.08 40.05
C TYR A 158 -0.58 -4.27 39.67
N LEU A 159 -0.27 -4.12 38.38
CA LEU A 159 1.09 -4.19 37.85
C LEU A 159 1.21 -3.30 36.59
N SER A 160 2.08 -2.29 36.65
CA SER A 160 2.56 -1.54 35.48
C SER A 160 3.82 -0.73 35.81
N ALA A 161 4.36 -0.03 34.82
CA ALA A 161 5.44 0.93 34.98
C ALA A 161 4.97 2.36 35.39
N PHE A 162 3.68 2.54 35.69
CA PHE A 162 3.07 3.83 36.04
C PHE A 162 2.11 3.73 37.25
N PRO A 163 1.86 4.82 37.99
CA PRO A 163 1.04 4.75 39.21
C PRO A 163 -0.44 4.46 38.88
N GLU A 164 -1.14 3.77 39.78
CA GLU A 164 -2.56 3.39 39.57
C GLU A 164 -3.48 4.61 39.35
N SER A 165 -3.06 5.81 39.76
CA SER A 165 -3.74 7.08 39.48
C SER A 165 -3.95 7.37 37.99
N PHE A 166 -3.17 6.76 37.08
CA PHE A 166 -3.40 6.86 35.64
C PHE A 166 -4.71 6.17 35.23
N ILE A 167 -5.10 5.10 35.92
CA ILE A 167 -6.38 4.43 35.72
C ILE A 167 -7.52 5.28 36.29
N THR A 168 -7.30 5.95 37.44
CA THR A 168 -8.24 6.95 37.95
C THR A 168 -8.46 8.09 36.94
N ARG A 169 -7.41 8.60 36.29
CA ARG A 169 -7.55 9.62 35.22
C ARG A 169 -8.41 9.14 34.05
N VAL A 170 -8.30 7.87 33.65
CA VAL A 170 -9.15 7.24 32.62
C VAL A 170 -10.63 7.24 33.04
N GLU A 171 -10.91 6.84 34.28
CA GLU A 171 -12.27 6.79 34.86
C GLU A 171 -12.89 8.18 35.00
N GLU A 172 -12.09 9.17 35.40
CA GLU A 172 -12.47 10.58 35.58
C GLU A 172 -12.44 11.40 34.27
N ARG A 173 -12.15 10.75 33.13
CA ARG A 173 -12.04 11.39 31.79
C ARG A 173 -11.01 12.52 31.71
N GLN A 174 -10.02 12.52 32.57
CA GLN A 174 -8.87 13.40 32.50
C GLN A 174 -7.91 12.93 31.40
N ALA A 175 -7.20 13.86 30.77
CA ALA A 175 -6.19 13.52 29.77
C ALA A 175 -5.14 12.58 30.37
N VAL A 176 -4.87 11.44 29.71
CA VAL A 176 -3.81 10.47 30.05
C VAL A 176 -3.57 9.55 28.84
N TRP A 177 -2.32 9.18 28.56
CA TRP A 177 -2.01 8.36 27.38
C TRP A 177 -2.25 6.85 27.61
N ALA A 178 -3.39 6.37 27.13
CA ALA A 178 -3.75 4.95 26.93
C ALA A 178 -3.29 3.92 28.01
N PRO A 179 -3.56 4.11 29.32
CA PRO A 179 -3.08 3.18 30.36
C PRO A 179 -3.51 1.71 30.15
N TYR A 180 -4.76 1.47 29.75
CA TYR A 180 -5.25 0.10 29.50
C TYR A 180 -4.61 -0.55 28.26
N TYR A 181 -4.17 0.22 27.25
CA TYR A 181 -3.39 -0.32 26.13
C TYR A 181 -2.09 -0.96 26.61
N THR A 182 -1.42 -0.31 27.57
CA THR A 182 -0.17 -0.79 28.15
C THR A 182 -0.40 -2.01 29.04
N LEU A 183 -1.44 -2.00 29.88
CA LEU A 183 -1.84 -3.19 30.66
C LEU A 183 -2.15 -4.38 29.74
N HIS A 184 -2.88 -4.16 28.64
CA HIS A 184 -3.13 -5.18 27.63
C HIS A 184 -1.84 -5.82 27.09
N LYS A 185 -0.79 -5.05 26.78
CA LYS A 185 0.49 -5.65 26.31
C LYS A 185 1.15 -6.52 27.37
N ILE A 186 1.18 -6.04 28.61
CA ILE A 186 1.76 -6.80 29.73
C ILE A 186 0.97 -8.12 29.91
N MET A 187 -0.36 -8.05 29.91
CA MET A 187 -1.23 -9.22 30.05
C MET A 187 -1.11 -10.20 28.87
N ALA A 188 -1.02 -9.70 27.63
CA ALA A 188 -0.82 -10.54 26.45
C ALA A 188 0.54 -11.24 26.48
N GLY A 189 1.61 -10.51 26.83
CA GLY A 189 2.96 -11.07 26.99
C GLY A 189 3.05 -12.12 28.09
N LEU A 190 2.37 -11.93 29.22
CA LEU A 190 2.26 -12.93 30.29
C LEU A 190 1.49 -14.17 29.83
N LEU A 191 0.40 -13.99 29.08
CA LEU A 191 -0.39 -15.09 28.52
C LEU A 191 0.45 -15.91 27.51
N ASP A 192 1.18 -15.25 26.61
CA ASP A 192 2.05 -15.91 25.64
C ASP A 192 3.22 -16.63 26.32
N MET A 193 3.86 -16.04 27.34
CA MET A 193 4.87 -16.74 28.15
C MET A 193 4.32 -18.00 28.83
N HIS A 194 3.05 -18.01 29.24
CA HIS A 194 2.41 -19.21 29.72
C HIS A 194 2.17 -20.23 28.59
N LEU A 195 1.45 -19.85 27.54
CA LEU A 195 0.98 -20.75 26.47
C LEU A 195 2.11 -21.30 25.58
N LEU A 196 3.17 -20.51 25.36
CA LEU A 196 4.23 -20.80 24.38
C LEU A 196 5.56 -21.19 25.06
N ALA A 197 5.82 -20.71 26.28
CA ALA A 197 7.04 -21.04 27.03
C ALA A 197 6.81 -21.89 28.29
N GLY A 198 5.54 -22.18 28.64
CA GLY A 198 5.19 -23.03 29.78
C GLY A 198 5.42 -22.37 31.15
N ASN A 199 5.48 -21.04 31.21
CA ASN A 199 5.71 -20.32 32.46
C ASN A 199 4.43 -20.27 33.32
N ALA A 200 4.43 -21.01 34.43
CA ALA A 200 3.29 -21.04 35.36
C ALA A 200 3.16 -19.73 36.19
N GLN A 201 4.27 -19.09 36.54
CA GLN A 201 4.26 -17.82 37.29
C GLN A 201 3.63 -16.69 36.46
N ALA A 202 3.83 -16.71 35.13
CA ALA A 202 3.22 -15.74 34.22
C ALA A 202 1.69 -15.78 34.28
N LEU A 203 1.10 -16.98 34.34
CA LEU A 203 -0.34 -17.16 34.54
C LEU A 203 -0.79 -16.63 35.91
N THR A 204 -0.04 -16.91 36.99
CA THR A 204 -0.35 -16.37 38.33
C THR A 204 -0.37 -14.84 38.35
N VAL A 205 0.62 -14.19 37.74
CA VAL A 205 0.68 -12.71 37.64
C VAL A 205 -0.49 -12.19 36.80
N LEU A 206 -0.75 -12.81 35.65
CA LEU A 206 -1.84 -12.47 34.74
C LEU A 206 -3.23 -12.58 35.40
N THR A 207 -3.51 -13.68 36.10
CA THR A 207 -4.80 -13.89 36.78
C THR A 207 -5.01 -12.85 37.89
N ARG A 208 -3.96 -12.46 38.61
CA ARG A 208 -4.02 -11.35 39.59
C ARG A 208 -4.27 -9.99 38.92
N MET A 209 -3.68 -9.72 37.76
CA MET A 209 -4.00 -8.53 36.96
C MET A 209 -5.46 -8.56 36.50
N ALA A 210 -5.94 -9.69 35.98
CA ALA A 210 -7.31 -9.84 35.48
C ALA A 210 -8.36 -9.67 36.60
N ALA A 211 -8.09 -10.21 37.80
CA ALA A 211 -8.91 -9.98 38.98
C ALA A 211 -8.96 -8.49 39.39
N TRP A 212 -7.81 -7.79 39.36
CA TRP A 212 -7.76 -6.34 39.58
C TRP A 212 -8.56 -5.58 38.51
N VAL A 213 -8.42 -5.92 37.22
CA VAL A 213 -9.17 -5.29 36.12
C VAL A 213 -10.68 -5.50 36.31
N GLY A 214 -11.11 -6.71 36.64
CA GLY A 214 -12.52 -7.06 36.88
C GLY A 214 -13.11 -6.28 38.05
N TRP A 215 -12.40 -6.22 39.18
CA TRP A 215 -12.79 -5.40 40.34
C TRP A 215 -12.88 -3.91 39.99
N ARG A 216 -11.82 -3.38 39.35
CA ARG A 216 -11.68 -1.95 39.00
C ARG A 216 -12.80 -1.46 38.08
N ASN A 217 -13.18 -2.28 37.10
CA ASN A 217 -14.27 -1.96 36.16
C ASN A 217 -15.66 -2.31 36.70
N GLY A 218 -15.79 -3.34 37.54
CA GLY A 218 -17.07 -3.79 38.10
C GLY A 218 -17.74 -2.75 39.01
N ARG A 219 -16.96 -1.92 39.70
CA ARG A 219 -17.47 -0.80 40.52
C ARG A 219 -18.00 0.41 39.74
N LEU A 220 -17.76 0.48 38.44
CA LEU A 220 -18.23 1.58 37.60
C LEU A 220 -19.66 1.32 37.12
N THR A 221 -20.44 2.39 36.93
CA THR A 221 -21.70 2.30 36.17
C THR A 221 -21.43 1.99 34.69
N LEU A 222 -22.44 1.50 33.97
CA LEU A 222 -22.32 1.31 32.51
C LEU A 222 -21.95 2.62 31.79
N ALA A 223 -22.55 3.75 32.20
CA ALA A 223 -22.25 5.06 31.62
C ALA A 223 -20.80 5.49 31.85
N GLN A 224 -20.25 5.27 33.06
CA GLN A 224 -18.83 5.52 33.35
C GLN A 224 -17.91 4.61 32.51
N ARG A 225 -18.24 3.31 32.39
CA ARG A 225 -17.49 2.38 31.50
C ARG A 225 -17.50 2.88 30.06
N GLN A 226 -18.65 3.14 29.46
CA GLN A 226 -18.73 3.64 28.08
C GLN A 226 -17.99 4.97 27.90
N ALA A 227 -18.00 5.85 28.92
CA ALA A 227 -17.22 7.08 28.88
C ALA A 227 -15.71 6.80 28.83
N MET A 228 -15.16 5.92 29.69
CA MET A 228 -13.72 5.64 29.72
C MET A 228 -13.20 4.89 28.48
N LEU A 229 -14.03 4.08 27.82
CA LEU A 229 -13.67 3.31 26.61
C LEU A 229 -13.40 4.16 25.36
N ARG A 230 -13.61 5.48 25.45
CA ARG A 230 -13.12 6.48 24.48
C ARG A 230 -11.61 6.72 24.59
N THR A 231 -10.99 6.43 25.73
CA THR A 231 -9.53 6.34 25.87
C THR A 231 -9.08 4.96 25.39
N GLU A 232 -7.95 4.88 24.68
CA GLU A 232 -7.48 3.62 24.12
C GLU A 232 -7.16 2.56 25.19
N PHE A 233 -7.69 1.36 24.98
CA PHE A 233 -7.46 0.17 25.79
C PHE A 233 -6.83 -1.01 25.01
N GLY A 234 -6.60 -0.87 23.70
CA GLY A 234 -6.18 -1.98 22.84
C GLY A 234 -7.17 -3.17 22.90
N GLY A 235 -6.66 -4.39 23.00
CA GLY A 235 -7.44 -5.64 23.06
C GLY A 235 -7.59 -6.17 24.48
N MET A 236 -8.02 -5.33 25.44
CA MET A 236 -8.34 -5.81 26.79
C MET A 236 -9.41 -6.92 26.78
N ASN A 237 -10.45 -6.77 25.94
CA ASN A 237 -11.45 -7.83 25.73
C ASN A 237 -10.84 -9.08 25.08
N GLU A 238 -9.94 -8.94 24.10
CA GLU A 238 -9.23 -10.07 23.49
C GLU A 238 -8.47 -10.91 24.54
N VAL A 239 -7.60 -10.29 25.34
CA VAL A 239 -6.75 -11.03 26.28
C VAL A 239 -7.54 -11.64 27.43
N LEU A 240 -8.61 -10.97 27.89
CA LEU A 240 -9.49 -11.49 28.94
C LEU A 240 -10.38 -12.63 28.43
N ALA A 241 -10.90 -12.55 27.20
CA ALA A 241 -11.63 -13.66 26.57
C ALA A 241 -10.70 -14.87 26.30
N ASN A 242 -9.43 -14.64 25.95
CA ASN A 242 -8.44 -15.72 25.85
C ASN A 242 -8.16 -16.38 27.21
N LEU A 243 -8.02 -15.58 28.27
CA LEU A 243 -7.83 -16.08 29.63
C LEU A 243 -9.05 -16.87 30.13
N TYR A 244 -10.27 -16.46 29.75
CA TYR A 244 -11.49 -17.24 30.01
C TYR A 244 -11.43 -18.63 29.35
N GLN A 245 -11.04 -18.72 28.07
CA GLN A 245 -10.95 -20.01 27.37
C GLN A 245 -9.87 -20.91 27.99
N LEU A 246 -8.76 -20.34 28.44
CA LEU A 246 -7.70 -21.08 29.16
C LEU A 246 -8.15 -21.59 30.54
N THR A 247 -8.83 -20.76 31.33
CA THR A 247 -9.10 -21.02 32.77
C THR A 247 -10.49 -21.59 33.07
N GLY A 248 -11.46 -21.31 32.21
CA GLY A 248 -12.88 -21.59 32.43
C GLY A 248 -13.60 -20.63 33.39
N ASP A 249 -12.90 -19.70 34.04
CA ASP A 249 -13.46 -18.80 35.06
C ASP A 249 -14.31 -17.67 34.43
N PRO A 250 -15.65 -17.66 34.63
CA PRO A 250 -16.54 -16.67 34.03
C PRO A 250 -16.25 -15.22 34.45
N ALA A 251 -15.52 -14.98 35.55
CA ALA A 251 -15.07 -13.65 35.93
C ALA A 251 -14.18 -13.00 34.85
N HIS A 252 -13.36 -13.79 34.15
CA HIS A 252 -12.53 -13.30 33.05
C HIS A 252 -13.36 -12.86 31.84
N LEU A 253 -14.42 -13.61 31.49
CA LEU A 253 -15.34 -13.22 30.42
C LEU A 253 -16.15 -11.97 30.79
N THR A 254 -16.64 -11.89 32.04
CA THR A 254 -17.33 -10.69 32.53
C THR A 254 -16.41 -9.47 32.49
N ALA A 255 -15.14 -9.63 32.85
CA ALA A 255 -14.14 -8.57 32.75
C ALA A 255 -13.82 -8.18 31.30
N ALA A 256 -13.85 -9.12 30.34
CA ALA A 256 -13.69 -8.83 28.91
C ALA A 256 -14.83 -7.91 28.42
N GLN A 257 -16.08 -8.30 28.69
CA GLN A 257 -17.28 -7.60 28.24
C GLN A 257 -17.47 -6.21 28.89
N TYR A 258 -16.75 -5.89 29.97
CA TYR A 258 -16.66 -4.51 30.46
C TYR A 258 -15.95 -3.55 29.47
N PHE A 259 -15.23 -4.07 28.47
CA PHE A 259 -14.60 -3.30 27.39
C PHE A 259 -15.42 -3.27 26.08
N ASP A 260 -16.66 -3.79 26.07
CA ASP A 260 -17.58 -3.66 24.95
C ASP A 260 -17.93 -2.19 24.71
N HIS A 261 -17.30 -1.57 23.72
CA HIS A 261 -17.46 -0.14 23.43
C HIS A 261 -18.63 0.09 22.46
N ALA A 262 -19.82 0.36 22.99
CA ALA A 262 -21.08 0.47 22.24
C ALA A 262 -21.00 1.48 21.09
N GLU A 263 -20.34 2.63 21.29
CA GLU A 263 -20.11 3.67 20.28
C GLU A 263 -19.40 3.17 19.00
N ILE A 264 -18.63 2.07 19.10
CA ILE A 264 -17.99 1.41 17.97
C ILE A 264 -18.73 0.11 17.60
N PHE A 265 -19.21 -0.65 18.59
CA PHE A 265 -19.83 -1.97 18.37
C PHE A 265 -21.25 -1.90 17.80
N ASP A 266 -22.07 -0.91 18.15
CA ASP A 266 -23.44 -0.81 17.64
C ASP A 266 -23.50 -0.50 16.13
N PRO A 267 -22.74 0.47 15.58
CA PRO A 267 -22.66 0.67 14.13
C PRO A 267 -22.16 -0.57 13.40
N LEU A 268 -21.11 -1.24 13.92
CA LEU A 268 -20.54 -2.44 13.30
C LEU A 268 -21.50 -3.64 13.33
N ALA A 269 -22.26 -3.82 14.41
CA ALA A 269 -23.31 -4.84 14.48
C ALA A 269 -24.42 -4.58 13.44
N ALA A 270 -24.71 -3.30 13.15
CA ALA A 270 -25.64 -2.86 12.11
C ALA A 270 -25.00 -2.73 10.70
N ASN A 271 -23.78 -3.28 10.49
CA ASN A 271 -23.01 -3.19 9.25
C ASN A 271 -22.87 -1.74 8.70
N THR A 272 -22.71 -0.78 9.60
CA THR A 272 -22.58 0.65 9.30
C THR A 272 -21.16 1.12 9.55
N ASP A 273 -20.54 1.75 8.55
CA ASP A 273 -19.24 2.39 8.70
C ASP A 273 -19.37 3.74 9.43
N ALA A 274 -18.91 3.77 10.67
CA ALA A 274 -18.76 4.98 11.49
C ALA A 274 -17.29 5.24 11.89
N LEU A 275 -16.32 4.72 11.12
CA LEU A 275 -14.90 4.70 11.50
C LEU A 275 -14.15 6.00 11.20
N ASN A 276 -14.63 6.83 10.26
CA ASN A 276 -13.97 8.08 9.86
C ASN A 276 -13.63 8.99 11.06
N GLY A 277 -12.36 9.39 11.18
CA GLY A 277 -11.87 10.24 12.26
C GLY A 277 -11.48 9.50 13.54
N TYR A 278 -11.74 8.20 13.68
CA TYR A 278 -11.21 7.42 14.79
C TYR A 278 -9.77 6.94 14.54
N HIS A 279 -8.96 6.89 15.60
CA HIS A 279 -7.63 6.28 15.56
C HIS A 279 -7.78 4.80 15.21
N ALA A 280 -7.16 4.36 14.12
CA ALA A 280 -7.41 3.06 13.52
C ALA A 280 -6.90 1.90 14.39
N ASN A 281 -5.63 1.97 14.83
CA ASN A 281 -5.06 0.96 15.72
C ASN A 281 -5.79 0.80 17.06
N THR A 282 -6.52 1.83 17.53
CA THR A 282 -7.37 1.71 18.72
C THR A 282 -8.62 0.86 18.47
N GLN A 283 -9.19 0.86 17.25
CA GLN A 283 -10.46 0.15 16.99
C GLN A 283 -10.25 -1.32 16.54
N ILE A 284 -9.20 -1.61 15.77
CA ILE A 284 -8.96 -2.96 15.21
C ILE A 284 -8.84 -4.04 16.33
N PRO A 285 -8.13 -3.80 17.45
CA PRO A 285 -8.10 -4.73 18.59
C PRO A 285 -9.46 -4.95 19.26
N LYS A 286 -10.38 -3.97 19.21
CA LYS A 286 -11.74 -4.13 19.78
C LYS A 286 -12.54 -5.15 18.97
N ALA A 287 -12.49 -5.04 17.63
CA ALA A 287 -13.11 -6.02 16.72
C ALA A 287 -12.46 -7.41 16.81
N LEU A 288 -11.14 -7.46 17.08
CA LEU A 288 -10.43 -8.71 17.38
C LEU A 288 -10.88 -9.33 18.72
N GLY A 289 -11.13 -8.53 19.74
CA GLY A 289 -11.73 -9.01 20.99
C GLY A 289 -13.15 -9.52 20.78
N ALA A 290 -13.97 -8.84 19.97
CA ALA A 290 -15.31 -9.29 19.63
C ALA A 290 -15.30 -10.71 19.02
N ILE A 291 -14.46 -11.02 18.03
CA ILE A 291 -14.41 -12.40 17.51
C ILE A 291 -13.93 -13.43 18.55
N ARG A 292 -13.12 -13.04 19.54
CA ARG A 292 -12.79 -13.91 20.69
C ARG A 292 -13.97 -14.09 21.66
N GLU A 293 -14.78 -13.06 21.87
CA GLU A 293 -16.01 -13.12 22.66
C GLU A 293 -17.10 -13.95 21.97
N TYR A 294 -17.16 -13.94 20.64
CA TYR A 294 -17.94 -14.92 19.86
C TYR A 294 -17.47 -16.36 20.13
N HIS A 295 -16.17 -16.64 20.07
CA HIS A 295 -15.65 -17.98 20.36
C HIS A 295 -15.90 -18.41 21.81
N ALA A 296 -15.97 -17.47 22.76
CA ALA A 296 -16.31 -17.74 24.16
C ALA A 296 -17.80 -18.01 24.41
N THR A 297 -18.70 -17.39 23.63
CA THR A 297 -20.15 -17.30 23.94
C THR A 297 -21.10 -17.90 22.90
N GLY A 298 -20.66 -18.03 21.64
CA GLY A 298 -21.51 -18.36 20.50
C GLY A 298 -22.45 -17.22 20.04
N LEU A 299 -22.42 -16.04 20.66
CA LEU A 299 -23.34 -14.95 20.36
C LEU A 299 -23.01 -14.29 19.01
N ALA A 300 -23.87 -14.53 18.01
CA ALA A 300 -23.69 -14.08 16.63
C ALA A 300 -23.34 -12.59 16.48
N ARG A 301 -23.90 -11.71 17.32
CA ARG A 301 -23.60 -10.26 17.33
C ARG A 301 -22.09 -9.96 17.33
N TYR A 302 -21.30 -10.68 18.13
CA TYR A 302 -19.86 -10.46 18.21
C TYR A 302 -19.10 -10.89 16.95
N ARG A 303 -19.52 -12.01 16.32
CA ARG A 303 -19.02 -12.45 15.01
C ARG A 303 -19.35 -11.41 13.95
N ASP A 304 -20.58 -10.89 13.95
CA ASP A 304 -21.08 -9.96 12.95
C ASP A 304 -20.35 -8.60 13.06
N ILE A 305 -20.11 -8.08 14.27
CA ILE A 305 -19.24 -6.92 14.53
C ILE A 305 -17.85 -7.11 13.88
N ALA A 306 -17.20 -8.24 14.16
CA ALA A 306 -15.85 -8.50 13.69
C ALA A 306 -15.76 -8.70 12.16
N THR A 307 -16.76 -9.37 11.58
CA THR A 307 -16.89 -9.66 10.15
C THR A 307 -17.17 -8.36 9.38
N ASN A 308 -18.14 -7.56 9.84
CA ASN A 308 -18.48 -6.28 9.23
C ASN A 308 -17.31 -5.29 9.32
N PHE A 309 -16.64 -5.19 10.47
CA PHE A 309 -15.43 -4.38 10.62
C PHE A 309 -14.35 -4.74 9.59
N TRP A 310 -14.09 -6.03 9.41
CA TRP A 310 -13.11 -6.49 8.44
C TRP A 310 -13.50 -6.11 7.01
N HIS A 311 -14.75 -6.35 6.60
CA HIS A 311 -15.23 -6.00 5.27
C HIS A 311 -15.21 -4.49 5.00
N ILE A 312 -15.62 -3.68 5.98
CA ILE A 312 -15.58 -2.21 5.91
C ILE A 312 -14.15 -1.71 5.72
N VAL A 313 -13.22 -2.15 6.58
CA VAL A 313 -11.82 -1.67 6.53
C VAL A 313 -11.12 -2.11 5.24
N VAL A 314 -11.23 -3.39 4.87
CA VAL A 314 -10.59 -3.92 3.65
C VAL A 314 -11.22 -3.36 2.37
N GLY A 315 -12.53 -3.12 2.37
CA GLY A 315 -13.26 -2.61 1.22
C GLY A 315 -13.09 -1.10 0.96
N ALA A 316 -12.97 -0.29 2.01
CA ALA A 316 -13.04 1.17 1.89
C ALA A 316 -11.92 1.98 2.55
N HIS A 317 -11.08 1.40 3.42
CA HIS A 317 -10.02 2.12 4.16
C HIS A 317 -8.60 1.63 3.85
N THR A 318 -8.45 0.64 2.96
CA THR A 318 -7.20 -0.05 2.70
C THR A 318 -6.54 0.41 1.39
N TYR A 319 -5.26 0.78 1.47
CA TYR A 319 -4.39 1.12 0.34
C TYR A 319 -3.96 -0.14 -0.44
N ALA A 320 -3.44 0.04 -1.66
CA ALA A 320 -2.91 -1.04 -2.51
C ALA A 320 -1.84 -1.93 -1.86
N ILE A 321 -1.17 -1.47 -0.80
CA ILE A 321 -0.20 -2.29 -0.03
C ILE A 321 -0.83 -3.14 1.08
N GLY A 322 -2.15 -3.06 1.30
CA GLY A 322 -2.88 -3.76 2.36
C GLY A 322 -2.94 -3.04 3.71
N GLY A 323 -2.16 -1.97 3.89
CA GLY A 323 -2.26 -1.07 5.05
C GLY A 323 -3.44 -0.10 4.98
N ASN A 324 -3.72 0.60 6.08
CA ASN A 324 -4.80 1.58 6.22
C ASN A 324 -4.37 2.77 7.10
N SER A 325 -5.25 3.78 7.22
CA SER A 325 -5.05 5.06 7.93
C SER A 325 -4.04 6.03 7.32
N ASN A 326 -4.18 7.32 7.68
CA ASN A 326 -3.24 8.39 7.38
C ASN A 326 -3.09 9.30 8.62
N GLY A 327 -1.89 9.36 9.19
CA GLY A 327 -1.62 9.92 10.51
C GLY A 327 -2.34 9.14 11.61
N GLU A 328 -2.41 7.81 11.51
CA GLU A 328 -3.05 6.88 12.47
C GLU A 328 -4.59 6.85 12.45
N TYR A 329 -5.24 7.89 11.93
CA TYR A 329 -6.70 7.96 11.84
C TYR A 329 -7.26 7.36 10.55
N PHE A 330 -8.39 6.65 10.66
CA PHE A 330 -9.27 6.37 9.53
C PHE A 330 -9.75 7.69 8.90
N LYS A 331 -9.93 7.69 7.58
CA LYS A 331 -10.38 8.85 6.79
C LYS A 331 -11.79 8.60 6.27
N THR A 332 -12.32 9.52 5.47
CA THR A 332 -13.60 9.27 4.79
C THR A 332 -13.47 8.02 3.92
N PRO A 333 -14.43 7.08 3.95
CA PRO A 333 -14.35 5.84 3.19
C PRO A 333 -14.10 6.09 1.70
N GLY A 334 -13.22 5.31 1.08
CA GLY A 334 -12.84 5.41 -0.33
C GLY A 334 -11.77 6.46 -0.67
N ARG A 335 -11.37 7.33 0.28
CA ARG A 335 -10.30 8.32 0.05
C ARG A 335 -8.92 7.69 0.17
N ILE A 336 -8.28 7.43 -0.97
CA ILE A 336 -6.97 6.77 -1.05
C ILE A 336 -5.95 7.69 -1.74
N ALA A 337 -6.21 8.19 -2.95
CA ALA A 337 -5.31 9.09 -3.66
C ALA A 337 -5.17 10.46 -2.98
N SER A 338 -6.26 10.98 -2.42
CA SER A 338 -6.29 12.25 -1.70
C SER A 338 -5.66 12.21 -0.30
N GLU A 339 -5.25 11.04 0.18
CA GLU A 339 -4.69 10.82 1.54
C GLU A 339 -3.23 10.33 1.52
N LEU A 340 -2.56 10.34 0.35
CA LEU A 340 -1.17 9.90 0.21
C LEU A 340 -0.19 10.88 0.88
N SER A 341 0.48 10.46 1.95
CA SER A 341 1.34 11.29 2.79
C SER A 341 2.60 10.54 3.27
N ASP A 342 3.42 11.18 4.12
CA ASP A 342 4.51 10.53 4.88
C ASP A 342 4.00 9.75 6.13
N HIS A 343 2.73 9.89 6.50
CA HIS A 343 2.11 9.28 7.68
C HIS A 343 1.05 8.22 7.32
N THR A 344 1.01 7.75 6.07
CA THR A 344 0.13 6.65 5.67
C THR A 344 0.58 5.33 6.25
N CYS A 345 -0.37 4.43 6.49
CA CYS A 345 -0.09 3.02 6.79
C CYS A 345 0.81 2.83 8.01
N GLU A 346 0.26 3.06 9.21
CA GLU A 346 0.85 2.57 10.47
C GLU A 346 0.93 1.02 10.44
N CYS A 347 2.08 0.47 10.83
CA CYS A 347 2.32 -0.98 10.77
C CYS A 347 1.43 -1.77 11.75
N CYS A 348 1.14 -1.24 12.95
CA CYS A 348 0.28 -1.92 13.94
C CYS A 348 -1.12 -2.23 13.40
N ASN A 349 -1.68 -1.35 12.57
CA ASN A 349 -3.01 -1.53 11.99
C ASN A 349 -3.03 -2.80 11.17
N THR A 350 -1.98 -3.02 10.37
CA THR A 350 -1.86 -4.21 9.53
C THR A 350 -1.59 -5.44 10.37
N TYR A 351 -0.71 -5.35 11.38
CA TYR A 351 -0.52 -6.42 12.36
C TYR A 351 -1.85 -6.90 12.97
N ASN A 352 -2.67 -5.98 13.47
CA ASN A 352 -3.96 -6.30 14.09
C ASN A 352 -5.01 -6.75 13.06
N MET A 353 -5.02 -6.20 11.85
CA MET A 353 -5.87 -6.70 10.76
C MET A 353 -5.49 -8.14 10.37
N LEU A 354 -4.20 -8.50 10.35
CA LEU A 354 -3.76 -9.87 10.13
C LEU A 354 -4.19 -10.81 11.29
N LYS A 355 -4.13 -10.36 12.56
CA LYS A 355 -4.70 -11.11 13.69
C LYS A 355 -6.20 -11.38 13.50
N LEU A 356 -6.98 -10.35 13.17
CA LEU A 356 -8.43 -10.45 12.93
C LEU A 356 -8.76 -11.39 11.77
N THR A 357 -8.05 -11.24 10.64
CA THR A 357 -8.18 -12.08 9.44
C THR A 357 -8.03 -13.57 9.77
N ARG A 358 -7.11 -13.94 10.67
CA ARG A 358 -6.92 -15.33 11.10
C ARG A 358 -8.09 -15.84 11.93
N GLN A 359 -8.60 -15.05 12.89
CA GLN A 359 -9.72 -15.46 13.73
C GLN A 359 -11.00 -15.63 12.90
N LEU A 360 -11.22 -14.77 11.90
CA LEU A 360 -12.29 -14.93 10.93
C LEU A 360 -12.09 -16.20 10.07
N PHE A 361 -10.87 -16.48 9.60
CA PHE A 361 -10.58 -17.73 8.89
C PHE A 361 -10.77 -18.98 9.76
N ARG A 362 -10.48 -18.94 11.07
CA ARG A 362 -10.78 -20.04 12.01
C ARG A 362 -12.27 -20.35 12.09
N THR A 363 -13.12 -19.32 11.95
CA THR A 363 -14.59 -19.46 11.89
C THR A 363 -15.07 -19.91 10.50
N ASP A 364 -14.52 -19.34 9.43
CA ASP A 364 -15.02 -19.48 8.05
C ASP A 364 -13.87 -19.48 7.04
N GLN A 365 -13.54 -20.65 6.47
CA GLN A 365 -12.32 -20.87 5.68
C GLN A 365 -12.40 -20.38 4.22
N ARG A 366 -12.80 -19.12 4.01
CA ARG A 366 -12.84 -18.50 2.67
C ARG A 366 -11.46 -17.98 2.26
N ALA A 367 -11.07 -18.20 1.00
CA ALA A 367 -9.75 -17.81 0.48
C ALA A 367 -9.50 -16.29 0.51
N HIS A 368 -10.55 -15.47 0.38
CA HIS A 368 -10.43 -14.00 0.33
C HIS A 368 -9.76 -13.40 1.59
N TYR A 369 -9.91 -14.03 2.76
CA TYR A 369 -9.16 -13.66 3.96
C TYR A 369 -7.64 -13.79 3.72
N PHE A 370 -7.19 -14.86 3.09
CA PHE A 370 -5.78 -15.08 2.81
C PHE A 370 -5.25 -14.36 1.57
N ASP A 371 -6.12 -13.95 0.64
CA ASP A 371 -5.74 -12.99 -0.41
C ASP A 371 -5.40 -11.62 0.19
N PHE A 372 -6.19 -11.14 1.16
CA PHE A 372 -5.83 -9.94 1.94
C PHE A 372 -4.59 -10.17 2.83
N TYR A 373 -4.50 -11.31 3.50
CA TYR A 373 -3.34 -11.65 4.34
C TYR A 373 -2.04 -11.61 3.53
N GLU A 374 -2.04 -12.21 2.35
CA GLU A 374 -0.94 -12.18 1.39
C GLU A 374 -0.63 -10.75 0.92
N LYS A 375 -1.64 -10.00 0.46
CA LYS A 375 -1.50 -8.60 0.02
C LYS A 375 -0.81 -7.75 1.10
N ALA A 376 -1.28 -7.81 2.34
CA ALA A 376 -0.81 -6.95 3.40
C ALA A 376 0.52 -7.43 4.03
N LEU A 377 0.74 -8.75 4.16
CA LEU A 377 2.00 -9.31 4.64
C LEU A 377 3.15 -8.97 3.69
N TYR A 378 3.02 -9.26 2.39
CA TYR A 378 4.10 -9.05 1.43
C TYR A 378 4.36 -7.57 1.16
N ASN A 379 3.32 -6.74 0.99
CA ASN A 379 3.52 -5.36 0.52
C ASN A 379 3.68 -4.33 1.63
N HIS A 380 3.21 -4.61 2.85
CA HIS A 380 3.36 -3.70 3.98
C HIS A 380 4.39 -4.21 4.99
N LEU A 381 4.13 -5.34 5.66
CA LEU A 381 4.90 -5.75 6.84
C LEU A 381 6.28 -6.35 6.50
N LEU A 382 6.41 -7.13 5.41
CA LEU A 382 7.68 -7.77 5.05
C LEU A 382 8.79 -6.73 4.83
N GLY A 383 8.47 -5.63 4.15
CA GLY A 383 9.37 -4.51 3.87
C GLY A 383 9.40 -3.42 4.96
N ALA A 384 8.70 -3.59 6.08
CA ALA A 384 8.73 -2.63 7.19
C ALA A 384 9.96 -2.78 8.10
N GLN A 385 10.65 -3.92 8.05
CA GLN A 385 11.93 -4.10 8.74
C GLN A 385 13.12 -3.63 7.88
N ASN A 386 14.07 -2.93 8.48
CA ASN A 386 15.33 -2.54 7.84
C ASN A 386 16.27 -3.75 7.67
N PRO A 387 16.58 -4.20 6.44
CA PRO A 387 17.49 -5.31 6.22
C PRO A 387 18.96 -4.96 6.47
N ALA A 388 19.31 -3.68 6.47
CA ALA A 388 20.68 -3.18 6.71
C ALA A 388 21.03 -3.02 8.20
N SER A 389 20.04 -3.15 9.09
CA SER A 389 20.28 -3.19 10.55
C SER A 389 20.46 -4.64 11.00
N ALA A 390 21.54 -4.92 11.74
CA ALA A 390 21.78 -6.23 12.35
C ALA A 390 20.68 -6.62 13.36
N HIS A 391 20.00 -5.61 13.93
CA HIS A 391 18.88 -5.76 14.86
C HIS A 391 17.50 -5.67 14.17
N GLY A 392 17.45 -5.34 12.87
CA GLY A 392 16.19 -5.26 12.15
C GLY A 392 15.22 -4.23 12.72
N HIS A 393 15.68 -2.98 12.87
CA HIS A 393 14.84 -1.84 13.24
C HIS A 393 13.62 -1.71 12.32
N HIS A 394 12.51 -1.22 12.85
CA HIS A 394 11.20 -1.30 12.21
C HIS A 394 10.65 0.09 11.85
N SER A 395 9.95 0.21 10.73
CA SER A 395 9.21 1.42 10.36
C SER A 395 7.96 1.60 11.21
N TYR A 396 7.56 2.86 11.41
CA TYR A 396 6.27 3.20 12.01
C TYR A 396 5.19 3.30 10.93
N TYR A 397 5.27 4.36 10.13
CA TYR A 397 4.51 4.54 8.90
C TYR A 397 5.28 3.92 7.73
N VAL A 398 4.55 3.50 6.71
CA VAL A 398 5.09 3.24 5.38
C VAL A 398 4.52 4.30 4.42
N PRO A 399 5.28 5.39 4.16
CA PRO A 399 4.85 6.47 3.30
C PRO A 399 4.34 6.01 1.95
N LEU A 400 3.28 6.65 1.44
CA LEU A 400 2.72 6.38 0.12
C LEU A 400 2.64 7.63 -0.77
N ARG A 401 3.06 8.80 -0.25
CA ARG A 401 3.27 9.98 -1.11
C ARG A 401 4.37 9.73 -2.16
N PRO A 402 4.33 10.43 -3.31
CA PRO A 402 5.46 10.49 -4.22
C PRO A 402 6.75 10.95 -3.53
N GLY A 403 7.84 10.23 -3.77
CA GLY A 403 9.15 10.54 -3.17
C GLY A 403 9.26 10.24 -1.68
N GLY A 404 8.26 9.57 -1.08
CA GLY A 404 8.29 9.11 0.31
C GLY A 404 9.44 8.12 0.58
N GLN A 405 9.84 8.01 1.84
CA GLN A 405 10.93 7.13 2.27
C GLN A 405 10.67 6.60 3.68
N ARG A 406 10.87 5.29 3.87
CA ARG A 406 10.75 4.63 5.18
C ARG A 406 11.81 5.17 6.16
N THR A 407 11.38 5.60 7.34
CA THR A 407 12.21 5.72 8.54
C THR A 407 12.18 4.40 9.33
N TYR A 408 13.08 4.23 10.29
CA TYR A 408 13.16 3.03 11.13
C TYR A 408 13.50 3.42 12.57
N SER A 409 13.08 2.57 13.51
CA SER A 409 13.38 2.69 14.93
C SER A 409 14.88 2.55 15.25
N ASN A 410 15.22 2.60 16.53
CA ASN A 410 16.57 2.34 17.03
C ASN A 410 16.51 1.49 18.32
N ASP A 411 17.67 1.09 18.83
CA ASP A 411 17.81 0.08 19.87
C ASP A 411 17.16 0.39 21.23
N TYR A 412 17.13 1.66 21.65
CA TYR A 412 16.73 2.01 23.02
C TYR A 412 16.00 3.35 23.20
N TYR A 413 15.87 4.16 22.14
CA TYR A 413 15.30 5.52 22.20
C TYR A 413 14.07 5.69 21.30
N ASP A 414 13.64 4.66 20.58
CA ASP A 414 12.42 4.64 19.78
C ASP A 414 11.68 3.32 20.00
N PHE A 415 10.91 3.27 21.08
CA PHE A 415 10.01 2.18 21.45
C PHE A 415 8.57 2.48 21.05
N THR A 416 8.34 2.77 19.78
CA THR A 416 6.99 2.96 19.25
C THR A 416 6.13 1.69 19.29
N CYS A 417 4.80 1.82 19.23
CA CYS A 417 3.88 0.68 19.07
C CYS A 417 4.24 -0.22 17.88
N CYS A 418 4.67 0.37 16.76
CA CYS A 418 5.11 -0.34 15.56
C CYS A 418 6.42 -1.12 15.77
N HIS A 419 7.30 -0.66 16.67
CA HIS A 419 8.47 -1.44 17.08
C HIS A 419 8.01 -2.68 17.87
N GLY A 420 7.09 -2.51 18.82
CA GLY A 420 6.48 -3.60 19.57
C GLY A 420 5.83 -4.67 18.70
N THR A 421 4.88 -4.28 17.85
CA THR A 421 4.20 -5.21 16.92
C THR A 421 5.13 -5.75 15.83
N GLY A 422 6.17 -5.02 15.44
CA GLY A 422 7.22 -5.47 14.52
C GLY A 422 8.04 -6.64 15.07
N MET A 423 8.35 -6.65 16.37
CA MET A 423 9.01 -7.79 17.03
C MET A 423 8.14 -9.05 17.00
N GLU A 424 6.85 -8.92 17.36
CA GLU A 424 5.91 -10.05 17.32
C GLU A 424 5.74 -10.59 15.90
N THR A 425 5.43 -9.72 14.94
CA THR A 425 5.25 -10.05 13.51
C THR A 425 6.40 -10.90 12.99
N ASN A 426 7.64 -10.44 13.20
CA ASN A 426 8.79 -11.09 12.60
C ASN A 426 9.23 -12.37 13.31
N SER A 427 8.82 -12.60 14.57
CA SER A 427 9.07 -13.87 15.25
C SER A 427 8.15 -15.02 14.77
N LYS A 428 6.96 -14.70 14.24
CA LYS A 428 5.88 -15.69 14.03
C LYS A 428 5.49 -16.01 12.58
N HIS A 429 6.19 -15.49 11.56
CA HIS A 429 5.86 -15.62 10.11
C HIS A 429 5.39 -17.00 9.56
N GLY A 430 5.67 -18.13 10.22
CA GLY A 430 5.16 -19.45 9.81
C GLY A 430 3.74 -19.78 10.31
N ASP A 431 3.21 -19.02 11.25
CA ASP A 431 1.98 -19.30 12.00
C ASP A 431 0.70 -19.28 11.15
N SER A 432 0.76 -18.69 9.95
CA SER A 432 -0.36 -18.51 9.02
C SER A 432 -0.24 -19.34 7.75
N VAL A 433 0.86 -20.09 7.58
CA VAL A 433 1.14 -20.82 6.33
C VAL A 433 0.20 -22.01 6.16
N TYR A 434 -0.11 -22.70 7.26
CA TYR A 434 -0.95 -23.90 7.29
C TYR A 434 -1.98 -23.85 8.42
N PHE A 435 -3.17 -24.38 8.16
CA PHE A 435 -4.22 -24.64 9.15
C PHE A 435 -4.72 -26.09 9.00
N HIS A 436 -5.37 -26.66 10.02
CA HIS A 436 -5.92 -28.01 9.97
C HIS A 436 -7.32 -28.14 10.57
N ALA A 437 -8.04 -29.16 10.12
CA ALA A 437 -9.34 -29.57 10.68
C ALA A 437 -9.47 -31.09 10.60
N GLY A 438 -9.21 -31.79 11.71
CA GLY A 438 -9.07 -33.26 11.71
C GLY A 438 -7.93 -33.70 10.79
N ASN A 439 -8.27 -34.41 9.70
CA ASN A 439 -7.33 -34.81 8.65
C ASN A 439 -7.20 -33.80 7.50
N THR A 440 -7.92 -32.67 7.53
CA THR A 440 -7.84 -31.61 6.52
C THR A 440 -6.58 -30.77 6.74
N LEU A 441 -5.87 -30.45 5.67
CA LEU A 441 -4.74 -29.52 5.65
C LEU A 441 -5.02 -28.37 4.69
N TYR A 442 -5.17 -27.17 5.23
CA TYR A 442 -5.24 -25.94 4.45
C TYR A 442 -3.82 -25.40 4.22
N VAL A 443 -3.45 -25.19 2.95
CA VAL A 443 -2.23 -24.49 2.54
C VAL A 443 -2.63 -23.09 2.11
N ASN A 444 -2.30 -22.11 2.95
CA ASN A 444 -2.79 -20.74 2.84
C ASN A 444 -1.79 -19.78 2.23
N LEU A 445 -0.50 -19.88 2.59
CA LEU A 445 0.57 -19.02 2.07
C LEU A 445 1.65 -19.84 1.37
N PHE A 446 2.23 -19.27 0.31
CA PHE A 446 3.29 -19.89 -0.48
C PHE A 446 4.66 -19.46 0.04
N ILE A 447 4.97 -19.86 1.27
CA ILE A 447 6.22 -19.54 1.96
C ILE A 447 7.05 -20.81 2.12
N ALA A 448 8.29 -20.78 1.67
CA ALA A 448 9.22 -21.91 1.75
C ALA A 448 9.37 -22.37 3.20
N SER A 449 8.95 -23.60 3.49
CA SER A 449 8.75 -24.08 4.87
C SER A 449 8.67 -25.60 4.97
N VAL A 450 8.79 -26.13 6.18
CA VAL A 450 8.48 -27.52 6.52
C VAL A 450 7.45 -27.51 7.65
N LEU A 451 6.30 -28.12 7.40
CA LEU A 451 5.33 -28.50 8.40
C LEU A 451 5.64 -29.91 8.92
N THR A 452 5.79 -30.06 10.23
CA THR A 452 5.78 -31.36 10.93
C THR A 452 4.43 -31.51 11.62
N TRP A 453 3.55 -32.37 11.11
CA TRP A 453 2.19 -32.52 11.63
C TRP A 453 2.20 -33.27 12.97
N PRO A 454 1.88 -32.60 14.11
CA PRO A 454 1.95 -33.24 15.42
C PRO A 454 1.01 -34.45 15.52
N GLY A 455 1.47 -35.52 16.17
CA GLY A 455 0.70 -36.74 16.39
C GLY A 455 0.41 -37.60 15.16
N ARG A 456 0.84 -37.21 13.94
CA ARG A 456 0.52 -37.93 12.70
C ARG A 456 1.69 -38.65 12.02
N GLY A 457 2.93 -38.33 12.38
CA GLY A 457 4.12 -38.89 11.70
C GLY A 457 4.23 -38.47 10.23
N ILE A 458 3.60 -37.34 9.86
CA ILE A 458 3.58 -36.79 8.50
C ILE A 458 4.30 -35.44 8.51
N THR A 459 5.14 -35.20 7.50
CA THR A 459 5.67 -33.85 7.21
C THR A 459 5.27 -33.40 5.81
N VAL A 460 5.10 -32.09 5.63
CA VAL A 460 4.85 -31.45 4.34
C VAL A 460 5.90 -30.38 4.13
N ARG A 461 6.80 -30.59 3.18
CA ARG A 461 7.81 -29.62 2.78
C ARG A 461 7.30 -28.80 1.60
N GLN A 462 7.25 -27.48 1.74
CA GLN A 462 6.94 -26.54 0.68
C GLN A 462 8.24 -25.92 0.15
N ASP A 463 8.64 -26.33 -1.05
CA ASP A 463 9.72 -25.73 -1.84
C ASP A 463 9.12 -24.71 -2.82
N THR A 464 9.49 -23.45 -2.69
CA THR A 464 9.02 -22.38 -3.57
C THR A 464 9.99 -21.20 -3.59
N GLY A 465 10.09 -20.55 -4.74
CA GLY A 465 10.73 -19.24 -4.90
C GLY A 465 9.72 -18.10 -4.98
N PHE A 466 8.49 -18.29 -4.53
CA PHE A 466 7.44 -17.28 -4.56
C PHE A 466 7.76 -16.09 -3.63
N PRO A 467 7.57 -14.84 -4.09
CA PRO A 467 6.87 -14.43 -5.31
C PRO A 467 7.75 -14.29 -6.57
N GLU A 468 9.06 -14.44 -6.48
CA GLU A 468 9.96 -14.39 -7.64
C GLU A 468 9.76 -15.56 -8.64
N SER A 469 9.07 -16.63 -8.22
CA SER A 469 8.60 -17.74 -9.07
C SER A 469 7.09 -17.98 -8.90
N PRO A 470 6.31 -18.13 -10.00
CA PRO A 470 4.85 -18.36 -9.97
C PRO A 470 4.50 -19.84 -9.69
N THR A 471 5.24 -20.52 -8.81
CA THR A 471 5.11 -21.96 -8.55
C THR A 471 5.40 -22.32 -7.10
N THR A 472 4.71 -23.35 -6.58
CA THR A 472 5.06 -24.00 -5.31
C THR A 472 4.99 -25.52 -5.43
N ARG A 473 5.85 -26.22 -4.69
CA ARG A 473 5.96 -27.68 -4.68
C ARG A 473 5.86 -28.21 -3.26
N LEU A 474 4.81 -28.97 -2.97
CA LEU A 474 4.57 -29.63 -1.69
C LEU A 474 5.02 -31.09 -1.78
N THR A 475 5.97 -31.52 -0.94
CA THR A 475 6.41 -32.92 -0.84
C THR A 475 5.93 -33.50 0.48
N VAL A 476 5.24 -34.64 0.44
CA VAL A 476 4.76 -35.35 1.64
C VAL A 476 5.77 -36.42 2.06
N THR A 477 6.09 -36.48 3.36
CA THR A 477 6.80 -37.61 3.99
C THR A 477 5.89 -38.22 5.05
N GLY A 478 5.91 -39.55 5.19
CA GLY A 478 4.95 -40.28 6.01
C GLY A 478 3.78 -40.79 5.16
N SER A 479 2.80 -41.43 5.79
CA SER A 479 1.62 -41.95 5.06
C SER A 479 0.34 -41.79 5.87
N GLY A 480 -0.78 -41.63 5.16
CA GLY A 480 -2.11 -41.51 5.77
C GLY A 480 -3.09 -40.62 5.00
N PRO A 481 -4.37 -40.58 5.41
CA PRO A 481 -5.40 -39.79 4.74
C PRO A 481 -5.22 -38.29 5.01
N ILE A 482 -5.20 -37.45 3.96
CA ILE A 482 -5.23 -35.99 4.09
C ILE A 482 -6.24 -35.42 3.08
N ASP A 483 -7.16 -34.60 3.56
CA ASP A 483 -7.94 -33.68 2.72
C ASP A 483 -7.12 -32.42 2.49
N LEU A 484 -6.26 -32.44 1.47
CA LEU A 484 -5.39 -31.31 1.15
C LEU A 484 -6.19 -30.23 0.40
N ARG A 485 -6.21 -29.03 0.96
CA ARG A 485 -6.88 -27.84 0.43
C ARG A 485 -5.85 -26.77 0.17
N VAL A 486 -5.50 -26.53 -1.09
CA VAL A 486 -4.54 -25.48 -1.47
C VAL A 486 -5.31 -24.25 -1.92
N ARG A 487 -5.05 -23.08 -1.34
CA ARG A 487 -5.64 -21.81 -1.81
C ARG A 487 -5.28 -21.61 -3.27
N ILE A 488 -6.26 -21.26 -4.10
CA ILE A 488 -6.04 -20.71 -5.43
C ILE A 488 -6.38 -19.22 -5.32
N PRO A 489 -5.38 -18.31 -5.31
CA PRO A 489 -5.62 -16.90 -5.08
C PRO A 489 -6.55 -16.29 -6.14
N SER A 490 -7.35 -15.28 -5.77
CA SER A 490 -8.22 -14.58 -6.72
C SER A 490 -7.48 -13.96 -7.92
N TRP A 491 -6.20 -13.62 -7.77
CA TRP A 491 -5.36 -13.10 -8.85
C TRP A 491 -4.78 -14.18 -9.80
N ALA A 492 -4.82 -15.47 -9.43
CA ALA A 492 -4.07 -16.55 -10.09
C ALA A 492 -4.91 -17.29 -11.16
N ALA A 493 -5.43 -16.56 -12.14
CA ALA A 493 -6.21 -17.14 -13.24
C ALA A 493 -5.39 -18.15 -14.07
N GLY A 494 -5.99 -19.27 -14.46
CA GLY A 494 -5.30 -20.34 -15.20
C GLY A 494 -4.36 -21.20 -14.35
N SER A 495 -4.48 -21.15 -13.02
CA SER A 495 -3.74 -22.03 -12.10
C SER A 495 -3.94 -23.51 -12.45
N GLN A 496 -2.88 -24.32 -12.25
CA GLN A 496 -2.90 -25.76 -12.47
C GLN A 496 -2.37 -26.48 -11.24
N LEU A 497 -2.93 -27.65 -10.97
CA LEU A 497 -2.46 -28.53 -9.90
C LEU A 497 -2.05 -29.88 -10.50
N ARG A 498 -0.84 -30.34 -10.18
CA ARG A 498 -0.29 -31.64 -10.57
C ARG A 498 0.02 -32.47 -9.34
N LEU A 499 -0.24 -33.77 -9.42
CA LEU A 499 0.18 -34.77 -8.44
C LEU A 499 1.11 -35.74 -9.15
N ASN A 500 2.34 -35.88 -8.64
CA ASN A 500 3.38 -36.75 -9.21
C ASN A 500 3.58 -36.53 -10.73
N GLY A 501 3.54 -35.25 -11.16
CA GLY A 501 3.67 -34.81 -12.55
C GLY A 501 2.36 -34.77 -13.37
N ALA A 502 1.34 -35.56 -12.99
CA ALA A 502 0.07 -35.65 -13.68
C ALA A 502 -0.90 -34.51 -13.29
N VAL A 503 -1.46 -33.79 -14.26
CA VAL A 503 -2.51 -32.79 -14.03
C VAL A 503 -3.71 -33.47 -13.38
N GLN A 504 -4.29 -32.84 -12.35
CA GLN A 504 -5.43 -33.36 -11.62
C GLN A 504 -6.74 -32.80 -12.18
N ASP A 505 -7.71 -33.67 -12.44
CA ASP A 505 -9.07 -33.30 -12.84
C ASP A 505 -9.90 -32.93 -11.60
N VAL A 506 -9.59 -31.77 -11.03
CA VAL A 506 -10.29 -31.17 -9.89
C VAL A 506 -10.54 -29.68 -10.14
N PRO A 507 -11.57 -29.06 -9.55
CA PRO A 507 -11.79 -27.62 -9.69
C PRO A 507 -10.61 -26.81 -9.13
N VAL A 508 -9.94 -26.04 -10.01
CA VAL A 508 -8.88 -25.09 -9.67
C VAL A 508 -9.37 -23.68 -9.99
N VAL A 509 -10.23 -23.13 -9.12
CA VAL A 509 -10.94 -21.87 -9.35
C VAL A 509 -10.31 -20.73 -8.52
N PRO A 510 -9.92 -19.58 -9.12
CA PRO A 510 -9.44 -18.42 -8.38
C PRO A 510 -10.41 -17.95 -7.30
N GLY A 511 -9.88 -17.61 -6.11
CA GLY A 511 -10.66 -17.22 -4.94
C GLY A 511 -11.27 -18.40 -4.16
N THR A 512 -10.78 -19.63 -4.38
CA THR A 512 -11.27 -20.85 -3.71
C THR A 512 -10.12 -21.72 -3.18
N TYR A 513 -10.42 -22.92 -2.68
CA TYR A 513 -9.43 -23.94 -2.34
C TYR A 513 -9.57 -25.13 -3.29
N ALA A 514 -8.52 -25.43 -4.06
CA ALA A 514 -8.44 -26.68 -4.82
C ALA A 514 -8.24 -27.85 -3.85
N ARG A 515 -8.97 -28.94 -4.07
CA ARG A 515 -9.11 -30.04 -3.10
C ARG A 515 -8.55 -31.36 -3.65
N LEU A 516 -7.64 -31.97 -2.88
CA LEU A 516 -7.15 -33.34 -3.08
C LEU A 516 -7.34 -34.17 -1.80
N ASN A 517 -8.38 -34.99 -1.76
CA ASN A 517 -8.69 -35.87 -0.64
C ASN A 517 -8.31 -37.32 -0.97
N ARG A 518 -7.20 -37.81 -0.40
CA ARG A 518 -6.69 -39.17 -0.64
C ARG A 518 -5.83 -39.67 0.52
N THR A 519 -5.47 -40.95 0.48
CA THR A 519 -4.33 -41.48 1.25
C THR A 519 -3.04 -41.11 0.54
N TRP A 520 -2.14 -40.46 1.27
CA TRP A 520 -0.83 -40.02 0.81
C TRP A 520 0.26 -41.00 1.22
N ALA A 521 1.33 -41.05 0.46
CA ALA A 521 2.53 -41.85 0.71
C ALA A 521 3.79 -40.97 0.69
N SER A 522 4.86 -41.44 1.32
CA SER A 522 6.16 -40.77 1.32
C SER A 522 6.67 -40.59 -0.12
N GLY A 523 7.02 -39.36 -0.48
CA GLY A 523 7.47 -39.02 -1.82
C GLY A 523 6.35 -38.61 -2.78
N ASP A 524 5.08 -38.57 -2.35
CA ASP A 524 4.03 -37.87 -3.10
C ASP A 524 4.35 -36.37 -3.19
N VAL A 525 4.16 -35.81 -4.38
CA VAL A 525 4.49 -34.41 -4.71
C VAL A 525 3.30 -33.73 -5.36
N VAL A 526 2.88 -32.60 -4.80
CA VAL A 526 1.94 -31.67 -5.42
C VAL A 526 2.69 -30.46 -5.97
N GLU A 527 2.52 -30.17 -7.25
CA GLU A 527 3.02 -28.94 -7.87
C GLU A 527 1.83 -28.05 -8.21
N VAL A 528 1.92 -26.78 -7.82
CA VAL A 528 0.87 -25.78 -8.05
C VAL A 528 1.47 -24.64 -8.85
N GLY A 529 0.97 -24.46 -10.07
CA GLY A 529 1.24 -23.30 -10.91
C GLY A 529 0.27 -22.18 -10.55
N LEU A 530 0.80 -20.98 -10.31
CA LEU A 530 0.09 -19.79 -9.87
C LEU A 530 0.38 -18.64 -10.85
N PRO A 531 -0.22 -18.61 -12.06
CA PRO A 531 0.14 -17.65 -13.09
C PRO A 531 -0.01 -16.21 -12.60
N MET A 532 1.08 -15.44 -12.66
CA MET A 532 1.13 -14.05 -12.24
C MET A 532 1.07 -13.15 -13.48
N THR A 533 0.17 -12.17 -13.45
CA THR A 533 0.03 -11.17 -14.52
C THR A 533 0.30 -9.77 -13.99
N LEU A 534 0.76 -8.88 -14.88
CA LEU A 534 0.90 -7.46 -14.58
C LEU A 534 -0.49 -6.82 -14.60
N THR A 535 -0.89 -6.19 -13.50
CA THR A 535 -2.20 -5.53 -13.34
C THR A 535 -2.02 -4.12 -12.75
N ARG A 536 -3.08 -3.32 -12.78
CA ARG A 536 -3.13 -1.99 -12.15
C ARG A 536 -4.33 -1.94 -11.19
N GLU A 537 -4.17 -1.29 -10.04
CA GLU A 537 -5.21 -1.08 -9.03
C GLU A 537 -5.51 0.42 -8.95
N SER A 538 -6.65 0.85 -9.50
CA SER A 538 -7.12 2.24 -9.40
C SER A 538 -7.54 2.59 -7.98
N THR A 539 -7.26 3.82 -7.55
CA THR A 539 -7.82 4.35 -6.30
C THR A 539 -9.31 4.69 -6.47
N PRO A 540 -10.16 4.53 -5.44
CA PRO A 540 -11.60 4.78 -5.58
C PRO A 540 -11.96 6.26 -5.78
N ASP A 541 -11.21 7.16 -5.15
CA ASP A 541 -11.41 8.61 -5.22
C ASP A 541 -10.76 9.27 -6.44
N ASN A 542 -9.82 8.60 -7.11
CA ASN A 542 -9.28 9.04 -8.39
C ASN A 542 -8.85 7.85 -9.28
N PRO A 543 -9.70 7.39 -10.22
CA PRO A 543 -9.39 6.24 -11.08
C PRO A 543 -8.14 6.39 -11.96
N ALA A 544 -7.68 7.62 -12.22
CA ALA A 544 -6.44 7.90 -12.95
C ALA A 544 -5.19 7.75 -12.08
N VAL A 545 -5.32 7.71 -10.75
CA VAL A 545 -4.25 7.34 -9.83
C VAL A 545 -4.30 5.83 -9.60
N GLN A 546 -3.21 5.13 -9.95
CA GLN A 546 -3.18 3.66 -9.94
C GLN A 546 -1.85 3.14 -9.37
N ALA A 547 -1.90 2.02 -8.65
CA ALA A 547 -0.72 1.23 -8.27
C ALA A 547 -0.51 0.08 -9.26
N VAL A 548 0.75 -0.26 -9.55
CA VAL A 548 1.10 -1.40 -10.44
C VAL A 548 1.36 -2.64 -9.59
N ARG A 549 0.90 -3.81 -10.04
CA ARG A 549 1.10 -5.10 -9.34
C ARG A 549 1.49 -6.20 -10.32
N HIS A 550 2.25 -7.19 -9.86
CA HIS A 550 2.44 -8.46 -10.56
C HIS A 550 2.06 -9.62 -9.63
N GLY A 551 1.01 -10.35 -9.97
CA GLY A 551 0.32 -11.22 -9.00
C GLY A 551 -0.14 -10.38 -7.78
N PRO A 552 0.18 -10.79 -6.54
CA PRO A 552 -0.14 -10.01 -5.33
C PRO A 552 0.90 -8.93 -5.00
N ILE A 553 2.03 -8.87 -5.71
CA ILE A 553 3.15 -8.00 -5.35
C ILE A 553 2.99 -6.62 -5.98
N VAL A 554 2.92 -5.59 -5.13
CA VAL A 554 2.96 -4.18 -5.52
C VAL A 554 4.35 -3.82 -6.03
N LEU A 555 4.39 -3.21 -7.20
CA LEU A 555 5.59 -2.71 -7.84
C LEU A 555 5.66 -1.19 -7.70
N ALA A 556 6.80 -0.70 -7.25
CA ALA A 556 7.05 0.70 -6.96
C ALA A 556 8.30 1.19 -7.69
N GLY A 557 8.28 2.45 -8.14
CA GLY A 557 9.39 3.08 -8.84
C GLY A 557 10.47 3.50 -7.86
N GLY A 558 11.71 3.06 -8.07
CA GLY A 558 12.86 3.49 -7.27
C GLY A 558 13.42 4.83 -7.77
N TYR A 559 13.61 5.79 -6.87
CA TYR A 559 14.08 7.15 -7.17
C TYR A 559 15.38 7.54 -6.44
N GLY A 560 16.03 6.61 -5.74
CA GLY A 560 17.31 6.88 -5.06
C GLY A 560 17.16 7.97 -3.99
N THR A 561 17.88 9.08 -4.14
CA THR A 561 17.77 10.26 -3.25
C THR A 561 16.81 11.33 -3.76
N THR A 562 16.31 11.23 -5.00
CA THR A 562 15.49 12.25 -5.68
C THR A 562 14.12 12.41 -5.02
N ASN A 563 13.86 13.58 -4.43
CA ASN A 563 12.55 13.90 -3.85
C ASN A 563 11.58 14.33 -4.94
N LEU A 564 10.44 13.64 -5.04
CA LEU A 564 9.36 13.99 -5.95
C LEU A 564 8.42 14.98 -5.28
N THR A 565 8.17 16.12 -5.94
CA THR A 565 7.25 17.17 -5.47
C THR A 565 5.82 16.98 -5.99
N SER A 566 5.61 16.05 -6.93
CA SER A 566 4.32 15.70 -7.51
C SER A 566 4.30 14.22 -7.92
N MET A 567 3.11 13.66 -8.14
CA MET A 567 2.96 12.27 -8.57
C MET A 567 3.34 12.13 -10.06
N PRO A 568 4.33 11.29 -10.41
CA PRO A 568 4.75 11.12 -11.78
C PRO A 568 3.67 10.40 -12.61
N THR A 569 3.60 10.74 -13.90
CA THR A 569 2.73 10.04 -14.85
C THR A 569 3.47 8.86 -15.45
N LEU A 570 2.97 7.64 -15.26
CA LEU A 570 3.47 6.42 -15.88
C LEU A 570 2.83 6.22 -17.25
N GLN A 571 3.62 5.80 -18.26
CA GLN A 571 3.12 5.38 -19.57
C GLN A 571 3.01 3.84 -19.61
N PRO A 572 1.83 3.22 -19.38
CA PRO A 572 1.77 1.78 -19.12
C PRO A 572 2.17 0.92 -20.31
N ALA A 573 1.93 1.40 -21.54
CA ALA A 573 2.34 0.75 -22.78
C ALA A 573 3.87 0.55 -22.91
N THR A 574 4.67 1.23 -22.07
CA THR A 574 6.14 1.12 -22.02
C THR A 574 6.65 0.13 -20.97
N LEU A 575 5.80 -0.47 -20.15
CA LEU A 575 6.20 -1.47 -19.15
C LEU A 575 6.82 -2.70 -19.83
N ARG A 576 8.09 -3.00 -19.53
CA ARG A 576 8.82 -4.17 -20.02
C ARG A 576 9.45 -4.91 -18.86
N ALA A 577 9.26 -6.22 -18.77
CA ALA A 577 9.96 -7.05 -17.80
C ALA A 577 11.47 -7.07 -18.12
N THR A 578 12.31 -7.15 -17.08
CA THR A 578 13.75 -7.37 -17.25
C THR A 578 14.11 -8.84 -17.04
N THR A 579 15.40 -9.18 -17.12
CA THR A 579 15.91 -10.53 -16.78
C THR A 579 15.84 -10.84 -15.29
N THR A 580 15.59 -9.86 -14.42
CA THR A 580 15.38 -10.08 -12.98
C THR A 580 13.88 -10.28 -12.72
N PRO A 581 13.46 -11.36 -12.02
CA PRO A 581 12.07 -11.56 -11.66
C PRO A 581 11.45 -10.35 -10.96
N LEU A 582 10.16 -10.10 -11.23
CA LEU A 582 9.37 -8.97 -10.70
C LEU A 582 9.94 -7.56 -10.98
N ARG A 583 10.97 -7.42 -11.80
CA ARG A 583 11.56 -6.12 -12.17
C ARG A 583 11.10 -5.68 -13.55
N TYR A 584 10.72 -4.41 -13.66
CA TYR A 584 10.22 -3.81 -14.89
C TYR A 584 10.92 -2.48 -15.17
N THR A 585 11.09 -2.12 -16.43
CA THR A 585 11.38 -0.74 -16.86
C THR A 585 10.13 -0.11 -17.48
N ALA A 586 10.02 1.21 -17.36
CA ALA A 586 8.97 2.01 -18.00
C ALA A 586 9.44 3.44 -18.24
N THR A 587 8.72 4.16 -19.09
CA THR A 587 8.80 5.61 -19.22
C THR A 587 7.77 6.24 -18.27
N ALA A 588 8.23 7.22 -17.49
CA ALA A 588 7.39 8.12 -16.71
C ALA A 588 7.66 9.58 -17.11
N SER A 589 6.86 10.52 -16.62
CA SER A 589 7.09 11.97 -16.78
C SER A 589 8.42 12.46 -16.21
N THR A 590 9.10 11.64 -15.40
CA THR A 590 10.45 11.86 -14.86
C THR A 590 11.56 11.20 -15.69
N GLY A 591 11.25 10.65 -16.87
CA GLY A 591 12.18 9.85 -17.68
C GLY A 591 12.03 8.34 -17.45
N GLN A 592 13.05 7.57 -17.82
CA GLN A 592 13.05 6.11 -17.63
C GLN A 592 13.15 5.75 -16.14
N VAL A 593 12.32 4.82 -15.68
CA VAL A 593 12.25 4.37 -14.28
C VAL A 593 12.25 2.84 -14.20
N THR A 594 12.83 2.30 -13.13
CA THR A 594 12.77 0.87 -12.79
C THR A 594 11.75 0.65 -11.68
N LEU A 595 10.79 -0.24 -11.93
CA LEU A 595 9.81 -0.71 -10.96
C LEU A 595 10.29 -2.02 -10.32
N LEU A 596 10.16 -2.10 -9.00
CA LEU A 596 10.68 -3.17 -8.13
C LEU A 596 9.61 -3.60 -7.13
N PRO A 597 9.66 -4.84 -6.58
CA PRO A 597 8.82 -5.24 -5.46
C PRO A 597 8.92 -4.24 -4.30
N PHE A 598 7.80 -3.70 -3.84
CA PHE A 598 7.79 -2.61 -2.86
C PHE A 598 8.44 -2.97 -1.52
N TYR A 599 8.43 -4.26 -1.17
CA TYR A 599 9.09 -4.80 0.04
C TYR A 599 10.62 -4.86 -0.06
N GLN A 600 11.22 -4.62 -1.23
CA GLN A 600 12.67 -4.56 -1.42
C GLN A 600 13.22 -3.11 -1.40
N LEU A 601 12.34 -2.10 -1.42
CA LEU A 601 12.73 -0.69 -1.49
C LEU A 601 13.07 -0.11 -0.10
N HIS A 602 14.33 -0.29 0.29
CA HIS A 602 14.91 0.30 1.50
C HIS A 602 15.98 1.35 1.14
N GLY A 603 16.28 2.25 2.08
CA GLY A 603 17.36 3.24 1.95
C GLY A 603 17.17 4.32 0.86
N GLN A 604 16.03 4.33 0.17
CA GLN A 604 15.77 5.20 -0.97
C GLN A 604 14.33 5.72 -1.00
N ARG A 605 14.12 6.79 -1.77
CA ARG A 605 12.82 7.35 -2.12
C ARG A 605 12.16 6.53 -3.22
N TYR A 606 10.84 6.50 -3.21
CA TYR A 606 10.05 5.73 -4.16
C TYR A 606 8.70 6.38 -4.49
N THR A 607 7.96 5.76 -5.42
CA THR A 607 6.52 5.98 -5.56
C THR A 607 5.79 4.65 -5.81
N VAL A 608 4.66 4.46 -5.12
CA VAL A 608 3.78 3.28 -5.28
C VAL A 608 2.65 3.58 -6.27
N TYR A 609 2.06 4.77 -6.15
CA TYR A 609 0.98 5.25 -7.00
C TYR A 609 1.50 6.16 -8.10
N TRP A 610 0.84 6.08 -9.25
CA TRP A 610 1.18 6.82 -10.45
C TRP A 610 -0.07 7.50 -11.00
N ASN A 611 0.10 8.68 -11.59
CA ASN A 611 -0.89 9.13 -12.57
C ASN A 611 -0.76 8.21 -13.79
N VAL A 612 -1.87 7.71 -14.31
CA VAL A 612 -1.88 6.81 -15.47
C VAL A 612 -2.62 7.48 -16.62
N THR A 613 -1.90 7.67 -17.72
CA THR A 613 -2.48 8.04 -19.02
C THR A 613 -2.38 6.83 -19.94
N ASP A 614 -3.51 6.17 -20.21
CA ASP A 614 -3.58 5.13 -21.26
C ASP A 614 -3.43 5.75 -22.66
N THR A 615 -3.71 7.05 -22.80
CA THR A 615 -3.40 7.87 -23.95
C THR A 615 -1.90 8.23 -23.98
N PRO A 616 -1.14 7.89 -25.03
CA PRO A 616 0.25 8.34 -25.18
C PRO A 616 0.36 9.86 -25.23
N ALA A 617 1.45 10.41 -24.72
CA ALA A 617 1.80 11.81 -24.99
C ALA A 617 2.12 11.97 -26.51
N PRO A 618 1.72 13.08 -27.15
CA PRO A 618 1.99 13.28 -28.57
C PRO A 618 3.48 13.61 -28.81
N PRO A 619 3.97 13.51 -30.06
CA PRO A 619 5.35 13.84 -30.40
C PRO A 619 5.74 15.28 -29.98
N PRO A 620 7.02 15.58 -29.69
CA PRO A 620 7.46 16.92 -29.32
C PRO A 620 7.15 18.00 -30.37
N PHE A 621 7.15 17.63 -31.66
CA PHE A 621 6.68 18.45 -32.78
C PHE A 621 5.57 17.67 -33.48
N ILE A 622 4.35 18.21 -33.50
CA ILE A 622 3.11 17.46 -33.79
C ILE A 622 2.67 17.64 -35.23
N ALA A 623 2.66 18.90 -35.70
CA ALA A 623 2.23 19.25 -37.05
C ALA A 623 2.88 20.57 -37.49
N HIS A 624 3.11 20.70 -38.79
CA HIS A 624 3.62 21.92 -39.41
C HIS A 624 3.02 22.07 -40.80
N TYR A 625 2.33 23.18 -41.03
CA TYR A 625 1.73 23.52 -42.32
C TYR A 625 2.44 24.78 -42.84
N PRO A 626 3.35 24.65 -43.83
CA PRO A 626 3.97 25.81 -44.47
C PRO A 626 2.93 26.68 -45.19
N PHE A 627 1.92 26.05 -45.80
CA PHE A 627 0.95 26.65 -46.72
C PHE A 627 1.53 27.10 -48.07
N ASP A 628 2.61 26.42 -48.51
CA ASP A 628 3.31 26.63 -49.79
C ASP A 628 2.67 25.92 -51.00
N GLU A 629 1.49 25.31 -50.84
CA GLU A 629 0.78 24.63 -51.92
C GLU A 629 0.21 25.62 -52.97
N ALA A 630 0.43 25.33 -54.25
CA ALA A 630 0.03 26.23 -55.34
C ALA A 630 -1.46 26.10 -55.77
N ALA A 631 -2.14 25.01 -55.40
CA ALA A 631 -3.51 24.72 -55.82
C ALA A 631 -4.18 23.63 -54.97
N GLY A 632 -5.50 23.49 -55.10
CA GLY A 632 -6.31 22.48 -54.40
C GLY A 632 -6.79 22.97 -53.03
N SER A 633 -7.24 22.03 -52.19
CA SER A 633 -7.78 22.33 -50.85
C SER A 633 -7.04 21.60 -49.72
N VAL A 634 -5.90 20.98 -50.00
CA VAL A 634 -5.13 20.18 -49.02
C VAL A 634 -3.88 20.94 -48.61
N ALA A 635 -3.63 21.03 -47.30
CA ALA A 635 -2.39 21.53 -46.73
C ALA A 635 -1.62 20.37 -46.07
N ALA A 636 -0.40 20.11 -46.55
CA ALA A 636 0.40 18.98 -46.11
C ALA A 636 1.06 19.22 -44.75
N ASP A 637 1.19 18.16 -43.96
CA ASP A 637 1.94 18.17 -42.71
C ASP A 637 3.43 17.87 -42.97
N ALA A 638 4.25 18.91 -42.91
CA ALA A 638 5.70 18.85 -43.13
C ALA A 638 6.47 18.12 -42.01
N THR A 639 5.83 17.72 -40.90
CA THR A 639 6.49 16.90 -39.87
C THR A 639 6.54 15.41 -40.20
N GLY A 640 5.75 14.94 -41.17
CA GLY A 640 5.61 13.52 -41.49
C GLY A 640 4.75 12.72 -40.51
N ASN A 641 4.09 13.37 -39.55
CA ASN A 641 3.18 12.72 -38.59
C ASN A 641 1.79 12.39 -39.15
N GLY A 642 1.58 12.62 -40.46
CA GLY A 642 0.33 12.34 -41.16
C GLY A 642 -0.82 13.26 -40.78
N ARG A 643 -0.53 14.48 -40.28
CA ARG A 643 -1.55 15.41 -39.78
C ARG A 643 -2.13 16.33 -40.86
N THR A 644 -2.34 15.85 -42.08
CA THR A 644 -2.84 16.64 -43.22
C THR A 644 -4.10 17.46 -42.88
N ALA A 645 -4.10 18.74 -43.27
CA ALA A 645 -5.20 19.68 -43.06
C ALA A 645 -5.93 20.02 -44.37
N THR A 646 -7.11 20.63 -44.27
CA THR A 646 -7.99 20.89 -45.43
C THR A 646 -8.61 22.28 -45.37
N LEU A 647 -8.46 23.07 -46.43
CA LEU A 647 -9.12 24.36 -46.64
C LEU A 647 -10.64 24.14 -46.81
N ALA A 648 -11.43 24.96 -46.12
CA ALA A 648 -12.89 24.86 -46.05
C ALA A 648 -13.56 26.24 -46.11
N GLY A 649 -14.87 26.24 -46.31
CA GLY A 649 -15.69 27.46 -46.32
C GLY A 649 -15.43 28.44 -47.48
N GLY A 650 -14.58 28.08 -48.44
CA GLY A 650 -14.17 28.94 -49.55
C GLY A 650 -12.73 29.47 -49.47
N ALA A 651 -11.96 29.08 -48.44
CA ALA A 651 -10.56 29.47 -48.26
C ALA A 651 -9.69 29.19 -49.48
N LYS A 652 -8.70 30.06 -49.74
CA LYS A 652 -7.86 30.03 -50.95
C LYS A 652 -6.39 30.24 -50.64
N TRP A 653 -5.53 29.83 -51.55
CA TRP A 653 -4.11 30.19 -51.53
C TRP A 653 -3.92 31.66 -51.92
N THR A 654 -3.04 32.35 -51.22
CA THR A 654 -2.64 33.75 -51.45
C THR A 654 -1.14 33.91 -51.22
N THR A 655 -0.60 35.11 -51.45
CA THR A 655 0.81 35.42 -51.18
C THR A 655 1.08 35.46 -49.67
N GLY A 656 2.05 34.65 -49.21
CA GLY A 656 2.41 34.56 -47.79
C GLY A 656 3.40 35.61 -47.31
N ARG A 657 3.83 35.48 -46.04
CA ARG A 657 5.03 36.14 -45.51
C ARG A 657 6.28 35.53 -46.14
N SER A 658 6.23 34.24 -46.42
CA SER A 658 7.24 33.50 -47.18
C SER A 658 6.57 32.44 -48.04
N GLY A 659 6.64 32.61 -49.37
CA GLY A 659 5.96 31.69 -50.30
C GLY A 659 4.46 31.96 -50.36
N SER A 660 3.64 30.96 -50.07
CA SER A 660 2.17 31.09 -50.08
C SER A 660 1.56 31.05 -48.67
N ALA A 661 0.29 31.41 -48.56
CA ALA A 661 -0.49 31.40 -47.33
C ALA A 661 -1.95 31.03 -47.64
N VAL A 662 -2.74 30.76 -46.60
CA VAL A 662 -4.20 30.59 -46.72
C VAL A 662 -4.91 31.91 -46.38
N ASP A 663 -5.69 32.42 -47.33
CA ASP A 663 -6.66 33.51 -47.16
C ASP A 663 -7.97 32.99 -46.55
N LEU A 664 -8.46 33.70 -45.53
CA LEU A 664 -9.56 33.34 -44.67
C LEU A 664 -10.74 34.34 -44.70
N GLY A 665 -10.69 35.37 -45.55
CA GLY A 665 -11.85 36.10 -46.11
C GLY A 665 -12.90 36.76 -45.19
N GLY A 666 -12.88 36.51 -43.87
CA GLY A 666 -13.83 37.03 -42.89
C GLY A 666 -15.26 36.50 -42.98
N SER A 667 -15.63 35.66 -43.96
CA SER A 667 -17.04 35.38 -44.29
C SER A 667 -17.50 33.95 -44.01
N GLY A 668 -16.58 32.98 -43.99
CA GLY A 668 -16.83 31.57 -43.68
C GLY A 668 -15.62 30.66 -43.89
N GLU A 669 -14.56 31.19 -44.49
CA GLU A 669 -13.34 30.49 -44.86
C GLU A 669 -12.52 30.11 -43.60
N HIS A 670 -12.02 28.87 -43.57
CA HIS A 670 -11.26 28.32 -42.44
C HIS A 670 -10.43 27.11 -42.87
N VAL A 671 -9.44 26.72 -42.07
CA VAL A 671 -8.71 25.44 -42.25
C VAL A 671 -9.20 24.43 -41.22
N LEU A 672 -9.59 23.24 -41.69
CA LEU A 672 -9.87 22.05 -40.88
C LEU A 672 -8.57 21.32 -40.56
N LEU A 673 -8.30 21.12 -39.28
CA LEU A 673 -7.16 20.34 -38.78
C LEU A 673 -7.64 18.96 -38.28
N PRO A 674 -6.80 17.91 -38.32
CA PRO A 674 -7.15 16.58 -37.81
C PRO A 674 -7.63 16.58 -36.35
N ALA A 675 -8.43 15.58 -36.00
CA ALA A 675 -8.82 15.34 -34.62
C ALA A 675 -7.61 14.98 -33.73
N GLY A 676 -7.70 15.32 -32.45
CA GLY A 676 -6.78 14.87 -31.41
C GLY A 676 -5.34 15.39 -31.51
N LEU A 677 -5.12 16.58 -32.10
CA LEU A 677 -3.76 17.14 -32.25
C LEU A 677 -2.98 17.18 -30.91
N LEU A 678 -3.60 17.69 -29.85
CA LEU A 678 -3.00 17.86 -28.51
C LEU A 678 -3.42 16.76 -27.52
N THR A 679 -3.99 15.66 -27.99
CA THR A 679 -4.45 14.55 -27.15
C THR A 679 -3.28 13.95 -26.37
N GLY A 680 -3.42 13.90 -25.03
CA GLY A 680 -2.36 13.46 -24.13
C GLY A 680 -1.29 14.51 -23.78
N ALA A 681 -1.33 15.72 -24.35
CA ALA A 681 -0.31 16.75 -24.10
C ALA A 681 -0.43 17.42 -22.72
N THR A 682 0.65 17.38 -21.93
CA THR A 682 0.76 18.05 -20.61
C THR A 682 1.57 19.36 -20.67
N ALA A 683 2.11 19.69 -21.85
CA ALA A 683 2.72 20.95 -22.23
C ALA A 683 2.49 21.13 -23.74
N PHE A 684 2.46 22.36 -24.25
CA PHE A 684 2.30 22.59 -25.69
C PHE A 684 2.87 23.92 -26.15
N SER A 685 2.95 24.11 -27.46
CA SER A 685 3.03 25.42 -28.09
C SER A 685 2.31 25.44 -29.42
N VAL A 686 1.73 26.59 -29.78
CA VAL A 686 1.25 26.88 -31.14
C VAL A 686 1.90 28.18 -31.58
N ALA A 687 2.47 28.19 -32.79
CA ALA A 687 3.12 29.36 -33.38
C ALA A 687 2.73 29.50 -34.86
N THR A 688 2.51 30.72 -35.33
CA THR A 688 2.15 30.98 -36.74
C THR A 688 2.42 32.44 -37.11
N TRP A 689 2.57 32.71 -38.41
CA TRP A 689 2.39 34.05 -38.95
C TRP A 689 0.91 34.29 -39.27
N VAL A 690 0.43 35.49 -38.96
CA VAL A 690 -0.92 35.96 -39.31
C VAL A 690 -0.86 37.40 -39.82
N TRP A 691 -1.59 37.67 -40.92
CA TRP A 691 -1.89 39.00 -41.42
C TRP A 691 -3.38 39.24 -41.25
N LEU A 692 -3.80 40.41 -40.78
CA LEU A 692 -5.21 40.72 -40.53
C LEU A 692 -5.69 41.86 -41.43
N GLY A 693 -6.78 41.65 -42.16
CA GLY A 693 -7.47 42.69 -42.92
C GLY A 693 -8.20 43.64 -41.97
N SER A 694 -8.93 43.07 -41.01
CA SER A 694 -9.60 43.79 -39.93
C SER A 694 -9.47 43.07 -38.59
N VAL A 695 -9.58 43.82 -37.49
CA VAL A 695 -9.43 43.30 -36.12
C VAL A 695 -10.78 43.22 -35.43
N THR A 696 -11.56 42.21 -35.81
CA THR A 696 -12.91 41.98 -35.25
C THR A 696 -12.82 41.18 -33.95
N THR A 697 -13.45 41.67 -32.88
CA THR A 697 -13.48 41.03 -31.56
C THR A 697 -14.01 39.60 -31.64
N TRP A 698 -13.36 38.66 -30.96
CA TRP A 698 -13.66 37.22 -30.93
C TRP A 698 -13.46 36.41 -32.22
N SER A 699 -12.93 37.03 -33.29
CA SER A 699 -12.33 36.24 -34.38
C SER A 699 -11.20 35.36 -33.84
N ARG A 700 -10.91 34.21 -34.46
CA ARG A 700 -9.94 33.23 -33.96
C ARG A 700 -8.79 33.03 -34.93
N VAL A 701 -7.55 33.17 -34.45
CA VAL A 701 -6.37 32.68 -35.18
C VAL A 701 -6.46 31.15 -35.25
N PHE A 702 -6.70 30.51 -34.10
CA PHE A 702 -7.06 29.09 -34.02
C PHE A 702 -8.00 28.82 -32.86
N ASP A 703 -8.74 27.72 -32.95
CA ASP A 703 -9.63 27.20 -31.89
C ASP A 703 -9.72 25.67 -31.97
N PHE A 704 -9.31 24.97 -30.91
CA PHE A 704 -9.22 23.50 -30.82
C PHE A 704 -10.12 23.00 -29.69
N GLY A 705 -11.09 22.13 -29.99
CA GLY A 705 -12.06 21.69 -28.99
C GLY A 705 -13.01 20.58 -29.45
N THR A 706 -14.04 20.36 -28.64
CA THR A 706 -15.22 19.54 -28.98
C THR A 706 -16.51 20.37 -29.01
N GLY A 707 -16.41 21.67 -28.73
CA GLY A 707 -17.49 22.64 -28.67
C GLY A 707 -17.12 23.82 -27.75
N PRO A 708 -17.99 24.82 -27.59
CA PRO A 708 -17.70 26.04 -26.83
C PRO A 708 -17.45 25.80 -25.33
N THR A 709 -17.93 24.67 -24.79
CA THR A 709 -17.69 24.27 -23.39
C THR A 709 -16.29 23.71 -23.13
N THR A 710 -15.63 23.16 -24.16
CA THR A 710 -14.37 22.41 -24.02
C THR A 710 -13.46 22.73 -25.20
N CYS A 711 -12.63 23.76 -25.04
CA CYS A 711 -11.75 24.26 -26.10
C CYS A 711 -10.52 25.00 -25.54
N LEU A 712 -9.54 25.23 -26.43
CA LEU A 712 -8.51 26.25 -26.29
C LEU A 712 -8.41 27.07 -27.58
N PHE A 713 -8.14 28.37 -27.46
CA PHE A 713 -8.13 29.28 -28.60
C PHE A 713 -7.11 30.41 -28.45
N LEU A 714 -6.78 31.05 -29.57
CA LEU A 714 -6.13 32.36 -29.63
C LEU A 714 -7.00 33.34 -30.44
N THR A 715 -7.38 34.47 -29.85
CA THR A 715 -8.14 35.53 -30.52
C THR A 715 -7.30 36.81 -30.66
N PRO A 716 -7.26 37.46 -31.85
CA PRO A 716 -6.53 38.71 -32.05
C PRO A 716 -6.95 39.85 -31.12
N ARG A 717 -8.23 39.83 -30.70
CA ARG A 717 -8.85 40.82 -29.83
C ARG A 717 -10.00 40.21 -29.04
N SER A 718 -9.84 40.12 -27.73
CA SER A 718 -10.91 39.78 -26.79
C SER A 718 -11.77 40.99 -26.41
N SER A 719 -12.85 40.77 -25.67
CA SER A 719 -13.65 41.86 -25.08
C SER A 719 -12.88 42.73 -24.07
N ALA A 720 -11.72 42.27 -23.56
CA ALA A 720 -10.82 43.08 -22.74
C ALA A 720 -9.93 44.04 -23.56
N GLY A 721 -10.04 44.01 -24.90
CA GLY A 721 -9.36 44.93 -25.82
C GLY A 721 -8.08 44.40 -26.44
N GLY A 722 -7.43 43.40 -25.83
CA GLY A 722 -6.17 42.82 -26.31
C GLY A 722 -6.24 41.36 -26.78
N LEU A 723 -5.14 40.88 -27.37
CA LEU A 723 -4.91 39.48 -27.75
C LEU A 723 -5.13 38.58 -26.52
N ARG A 724 -5.87 37.48 -26.71
CA ARG A 724 -6.12 36.51 -25.63
C ARG A 724 -5.86 35.08 -26.10
N PHE A 725 -5.12 34.33 -25.30
CA PHE A 725 -5.23 32.88 -25.25
C PHE A 725 -6.17 32.47 -24.11
N ALA A 726 -7.00 31.44 -24.32
CA ALA A 726 -7.73 30.81 -23.23
C ALA A 726 -7.83 29.29 -23.41
N ILE A 727 -8.02 28.58 -22.30
CA ILE A 727 -8.38 27.16 -22.23
C ILE A 727 -9.52 26.97 -21.23
N THR A 728 -10.50 26.12 -21.56
CA THR A 728 -11.65 25.81 -20.70
C THR A 728 -12.15 24.38 -20.88
N THR A 729 -12.72 23.83 -19.80
CA THR A 729 -13.53 22.60 -19.78
C THR A 729 -14.94 22.85 -19.22
N GLY A 730 -15.32 24.13 -19.04
CA GLY A 730 -16.61 24.57 -18.49
C GLY A 730 -17.17 25.81 -19.19
N GLY A 731 -16.77 26.07 -20.44
CA GLY A 731 -17.16 27.24 -21.23
C GLY A 731 -16.56 28.58 -20.76
N ALA A 732 -17.09 29.67 -21.32
CA ALA A 732 -16.55 31.03 -21.16
C ALA A 732 -16.39 31.52 -19.71
N GLY A 733 -17.26 31.05 -18.79
CA GLY A 733 -17.19 31.39 -17.36
C GLY A 733 -16.05 30.71 -16.60
N ALA A 734 -15.52 29.60 -17.13
CA ALA A 734 -14.46 28.80 -16.51
C ALA A 734 -13.10 28.92 -17.25
N GLU A 735 -12.98 29.87 -18.18
CA GLU A 735 -11.75 30.12 -18.93
C GLU A 735 -10.56 30.49 -18.05
N GLN A 736 -9.44 29.78 -18.26
CA GLN A 736 -8.13 30.20 -17.79
C GLN A 736 -7.42 30.95 -18.92
N ARG A 737 -7.03 32.20 -18.68
CA ARG A 737 -6.71 33.19 -19.72
C ARG A 737 -5.27 33.68 -19.63
N ILE A 738 -4.69 34.03 -20.77
CA ILE A 738 -3.55 34.94 -20.87
C ILE A 738 -4.03 36.15 -21.67
N ASP A 739 -4.03 37.33 -21.05
CA ASP A 739 -4.50 38.58 -21.65
C ASP A 739 -3.31 39.51 -21.93
N ALA A 740 -3.12 39.88 -23.20
CA ALA A 740 -2.16 40.88 -23.63
C ALA A 740 -2.75 42.31 -23.51
N PRO A 741 -1.92 43.34 -23.32
CA PRO A 741 -2.39 44.72 -23.17
C PRO A 741 -2.91 45.37 -24.46
N ALA A 742 -2.63 44.78 -25.63
CA ALA A 742 -2.97 45.30 -26.95
C ALA A 742 -3.47 44.19 -27.88
N PRO A 743 -4.31 44.51 -28.89
CA PRO A 743 -4.71 43.55 -29.92
C PRO A 743 -3.58 43.36 -30.93
N LEU A 744 -3.71 42.34 -31.79
CA LEU A 744 -2.83 42.22 -32.97
C LEU A 744 -3.10 43.36 -33.97
N PRO A 745 -2.07 43.87 -34.67
CA PRO A 745 -2.24 44.92 -35.67
C PRO A 745 -2.85 44.37 -36.97
N SER A 746 -3.64 45.19 -37.66
CA SER A 746 -4.06 44.94 -39.05
C SER A 746 -3.05 45.49 -40.05
N GLY A 747 -3.10 44.98 -41.28
CA GLY A 747 -2.29 45.44 -42.41
C GLY A 747 -0.84 44.98 -42.43
N ALA A 748 -0.38 44.23 -41.41
CA ALA A 748 1.00 43.72 -41.33
C ALA A 748 1.05 42.25 -40.90
N TRP A 749 2.02 41.51 -41.44
CA TRP A 749 2.34 40.15 -41.00
C TRP A 749 2.92 40.19 -39.58
N THR A 750 2.31 39.43 -38.67
CA THR A 750 2.68 39.36 -37.25
C THR A 750 2.92 37.90 -36.87
N HIS A 751 4.07 37.60 -36.27
CA HIS A 751 4.31 36.28 -35.70
C HIS A 751 3.66 36.22 -34.32
N VAL A 752 2.84 35.19 -34.07
CA VAL A 752 2.24 34.95 -32.76
C VAL A 752 2.60 33.56 -32.27
N ALA A 753 2.87 33.44 -30.97
CA ALA A 753 3.03 32.15 -30.32
C ALA A 753 2.41 32.13 -28.92
N VAL A 754 1.85 30.98 -28.56
CA VAL A 754 1.52 30.64 -27.16
C VAL A 754 2.33 29.42 -26.75
N THR A 755 2.87 29.44 -25.53
CA THR A 755 3.53 28.29 -24.92
C THR A 755 2.89 27.98 -23.56
N GLN A 756 2.87 26.72 -23.14
CA GLN A 756 2.47 26.33 -21.79
C GLN A 756 3.31 25.15 -21.27
N VAL A 757 3.86 25.29 -20.06
CA VAL A 757 4.50 24.20 -19.29
C VAL A 757 4.28 24.40 -17.80
N GLY A 758 3.90 23.33 -17.09
CA GLY A 758 3.42 23.46 -15.72
C GLY A 758 2.24 24.44 -15.66
N ASN A 759 2.18 25.26 -14.61
CA ASN A 759 1.12 26.27 -14.47
C ASN A 759 1.39 27.58 -15.25
N VAL A 760 2.52 27.65 -15.97
CA VAL A 760 2.95 28.87 -16.68
C VAL A 760 2.55 28.76 -18.15
N GLY A 761 1.79 29.74 -18.62
CA GLY A 761 1.61 30.01 -20.04
C GLY A 761 2.06 31.42 -20.40
N VAL A 762 2.59 31.57 -21.61
CA VAL A 762 3.18 32.81 -22.11
C VAL A 762 2.68 33.10 -23.53
N LEU A 763 2.34 34.35 -23.79
CA LEU A 763 2.03 34.88 -25.13
C LEU A 763 3.22 35.67 -25.68
N TYR A 764 3.54 35.43 -26.95
CA TYR A 764 4.57 36.13 -27.69
C TYR A 764 3.99 36.79 -28.95
N VAL A 765 4.44 38.00 -29.24
CA VAL A 765 4.15 38.74 -30.48
C VAL A 765 5.48 39.21 -31.06
N ASN A 766 5.73 38.90 -32.34
CA ASN A 766 6.98 39.19 -33.05
C ASN A 766 8.25 38.75 -32.27
N GLY A 767 8.19 37.57 -31.65
CA GLY A 767 9.28 36.99 -30.86
C GLY A 767 9.41 37.50 -29.42
N VAL A 768 8.63 38.52 -29.02
CA VAL A 768 8.73 39.16 -27.70
C VAL A 768 7.57 38.75 -26.80
N GLU A 769 7.85 38.41 -25.54
CA GLU A 769 6.82 38.11 -24.53
C GLU A 769 5.94 39.35 -24.28
N THR A 770 4.62 39.21 -24.49
CA THR A 770 3.64 40.29 -24.31
C THR A 770 2.76 40.08 -23.07
N ALA A 771 2.55 38.83 -22.65
CA ALA A 771 1.77 38.50 -21.45
C ALA A 771 2.07 37.10 -20.91
N ARG A 772 1.79 36.90 -19.62
CA ARG A 772 2.04 35.67 -18.88
C ARG A 772 0.93 35.40 -17.87
N ASN A 773 0.56 34.13 -17.69
CA ASN A 773 -0.22 33.67 -16.55
C ASN A 773 0.50 32.48 -15.89
N THR A 774 0.73 32.55 -14.57
CA THR A 774 1.42 31.52 -13.77
C THR A 774 0.46 30.59 -13.01
N ALA A 775 -0.85 30.75 -13.23
CA ALA A 775 -1.94 30.02 -12.59
C ALA A 775 -2.82 29.23 -13.59
N LEU A 776 -2.33 28.93 -14.80
CA LEU A 776 -3.03 28.06 -15.75
C LEU A 776 -2.93 26.60 -15.28
N THR A 777 -3.89 26.09 -14.54
CA THR A 777 -3.91 24.69 -14.04
C THR A 777 -4.47 23.67 -15.04
N LEU A 778 -5.29 24.09 -16.01
CA LEU A 778 -5.75 23.23 -17.10
C LEU A 778 -4.61 22.88 -18.08
N ARG A 779 -4.74 21.74 -18.75
CA ARG A 779 -3.79 21.23 -19.76
C ARG A 779 -4.55 20.85 -21.01
N PRO A 780 -3.92 20.86 -22.21
CA PRO A 780 -4.58 20.37 -23.42
C PRO A 780 -5.10 18.94 -23.30
N SER A 781 -4.40 18.06 -22.55
CA SER A 781 -4.89 16.70 -22.23
C SER A 781 -6.25 16.66 -21.53
N ALA A 782 -6.64 17.72 -20.79
CA ALA A 782 -7.96 17.83 -20.15
C ALA A 782 -9.10 18.09 -21.15
N LEU A 783 -8.79 18.49 -22.40
CA LEU A 783 -9.76 18.59 -23.49
C LEU A 783 -10.07 17.22 -24.14
N GLY A 784 -9.32 16.17 -23.78
CA GLY A 784 -9.50 14.82 -24.32
C GLY A 784 -9.02 14.69 -25.78
N SER A 785 -9.90 14.16 -26.64
CA SER A 785 -9.67 14.12 -28.09
C SER A 785 -10.55 15.16 -28.78
N THR A 786 -9.95 16.29 -29.14
CA THR A 786 -10.64 17.40 -29.80
C THR A 786 -11.02 17.03 -31.22
N THR A 787 -12.30 17.18 -31.58
CA THR A 787 -12.86 16.78 -32.89
C THR A 787 -13.12 17.97 -33.82
N GLN A 788 -13.09 19.19 -33.28
CA GLN A 788 -13.31 20.45 -33.98
C GLN A 788 -12.05 21.30 -33.79
N ASN A 789 -11.10 21.21 -34.72
CA ASN A 789 -9.82 21.92 -34.66
C ASN A 789 -9.69 22.81 -35.89
N TRP A 790 -9.64 24.12 -35.69
CA TRP A 790 -9.72 25.09 -36.78
C TRP A 790 -8.67 26.19 -36.71
N ILE A 791 -8.32 26.70 -37.88
CA ILE A 791 -7.67 28.01 -38.09
C ILE A 791 -8.73 28.93 -38.72
N GLY A 792 -8.91 30.14 -38.19
CA GLY A 792 -9.86 31.13 -38.72
C GLY A 792 -11.31 31.07 -38.20
N ARG A 793 -11.69 30.06 -37.41
CA ARG A 793 -13.08 29.81 -36.97
C ARG A 793 -13.20 29.55 -35.47
N SER A 794 -14.31 29.98 -34.87
CA SER A 794 -14.65 29.78 -33.45
C SER A 794 -15.57 28.58 -33.19
N GLN A 795 -15.45 27.98 -32.01
CA GLN A 795 -16.44 27.03 -31.45
C GLN A 795 -17.79 27.70 -31.12
N TYR A 796 -17.79 29.03 -30.95
CA TYR A 796 -18.99 29.81 -30.68
C TYR A 796 -19.57 30.28 -32.03
N ALA A 797 -20.72 29.74 -32.42
CA ALA A 797 -21.34 30.01 -33.73
C ALA A 797 -21.76 31.47 -33.97
N GLY A 798 -21.77 32.32 -32.93
CA GLY A 798 -22.04 33.75 -33.01
C GLY A 798 -20.79 34.64 -33.13
N ASP A 799 -19.60 34.06 -33.05
CA ASP A 799 -18.35 34.79 -33.25
C ASP A 799 -18.04 34.96 -34.76
N PRO A 800 -17.34 36.04 -35.15
CA PRO A 800 -16.93 36.26 -36.54
C PRO A 800 -15.80 35.30 -36.97
N TYR A 801 -15.73 35.05 -38.27
CA TYR A 801 -14.56 34.42 -38.90
C TYR A 801 -13.36 35.39 -38.94
N LEU A 802 -12.16 34.86 -39.15
CA LEU A 802 -10.94 35.66 -39.23
C LEU A 802 -10.80 36.31 -40.62
N ASP A 803 -10.88 37.63 -40.67
CA ASP A 803 -10.54 38.41 -41.86
C ASP A 803 -9.00 38.60 -41.94
N GLY A 804 -8.33 37.76 -42.71
CA GLY A 804 -6.88 37.74 -42.81
C GLY A 804 -6.30 36.51 -43.50
N ALA A 805 -4.97 36.38 -43.43
CA ALA A 805 -4.22 35.25 -43.99
C ALA A 805 -3.27 34.62 -42.95
N VAL A 806 -2.98 33.33 -43.09
CA VAL A 806 -2.15 32.55 -42.16
C VAL A 806 -1.06 31.77 -42.90
N ASP A 807 0.17 31.81 -42.37
CA ASP A 807 1.40 31.24 -42.94
C ASP A 807 2.19 30.49 -41.84
N GLY A 808 2.76 29.32 -42.17
CA GLY A 808 3.73 28.63 -41.31
C GLY A 808 3.18 28.14 -39.96
N PHE A 809 1.97 27.58 -39.94
CA PHE A 809 1.31 27.17 -38.70
C PHE A 809 1.93 25.91 -38.09
N ARG A 810 2.36 25.98 -36.83
CA ARG A 810 3.11 24.93 -36.11
C ARG A 810 2.46 24.56 -34.78
N VAL A 811 2.45 23.25 -34.47
CA VAL A 811 1.93 22.70 -33.21
C VAL A 811 2.97 21.79 -32.56
N TYR A 812 3.25 22.00 -31.27
CA TYR A 812 4.25 21.27 -30.49
C TYR A 812 3.66 20.59 -29.25
N GLY A 813 4.13 19.39 -28.93
CA GLY A 813 3.80 18.64 -27.70
C GLY A 813 4.65 19.01 -26.49
N ARG A 814 5.33 20.16 -26.56
CA ARG A 814 6.19 20.74 -25.53
C ARG A 814 6.05 22.27 -25.54
N ALA A 815 6.49 22.93 -24.47
CA ALA A 815 6.75 24.36 -24.54
C ALA A 815 8.02 24.64 -25.37
N LEU A 816 7.95 25.65 -26.24
CA LEU A 816 9.13 26.30 -26.79
C LEU A 816 9.74 27.26 -25.76
N THR A 817 11.06 27.45 -25.82
CA THR A 817 11.74 28.51 -25.07
C THR A 817 11.53 29.87 -25.74
N ALA A 818 11.81 30.96 -25.00
CA ALA A 818 11.79 32.30 -25.58
C ALA A 818 12.79 32.47 -26.74
N SER A 819 13.94 31.77 -26.73
CA SER A 819 14.88 31.79 -27.85
C SER A 819 14.32 31.07 -29.08
N GLU A 820 13.73 29.89 -28.91
CA GLU A 820 13.10 29.16 -30.03
C GLU A 820 11.95 29.95 -30.67
N VAL A 821 11.17 30.69 -29.87
CA VAL A 821 10.11 31.57 -30.39
C VAL A 821 10.68 32.81 -31.10
N ALA A 822 11.79 33.37 -30.63
CA ALA A 822 12.49 34.46 -31.30
C ALA A 822 13.14 34.01 -32.62
N ASP A 823 13.72 32.81 -32.65
CA ASP A 823 14.29 32.20 -33.85
C ASP A 823 13.21 31.96 -34.91
N LEU A 824 12.06 31.36 -34.54
CA LEU A 824 10.92 31.19 -35.45
C LEU A 824 10.40 32.53 -36.03
N ASN A 825 10.43 33.60 -35.24
CA ASN A 825 10.09 34.95 -35.71
C ASN A 825 11.14 35.53 -36.67
N ALA A 826 12.43 35.27 -36.45
CA ALA A 826 13.47 35.74 -37.36
C ALA A 826 13.44 34.97 -38.70
N THR A 827 13.45 33.63 -38.63
CA THR A 827 13.61 32.76 -39.81
C THR A 827 12.28 32.50 -40.54
N GLY A 828 11.17 32.35 -39.81
CA GLY A 828 9.96 31.68 -40.30
C GLY A 828 10.14 30.17 -40.53
N ARG A 829 11.25 29.58 -40.06
CA ARG A 829 11.67 28.19 -40.24
C ARG A 829 11.94 27.55 -38.90
#